data_AF-A0A1J4XHM9-F1
#
_entry.id   AF-A0A1J4XHM9-F1
#
_cell.length_a   1.000
_cell.length_b   1.000
_cell.length_c   1.000
_cell.angle_alpha   90.00
_cell.angle_beta   90.00
_cell.angle_gamma   90.00
#
_symmetry.space_group_name_H-M   'P 1'
#
loop_
_entity.id
_entity.type
_entity.pdbx_description
1 polymer ?
#
loop_
_entity_poly.entity_id
_entity_poly.type
_entity_poly.pdbx_seq_one_letter_code
_entity_poly.pdbx_strand_id
1 'polypeptide(L)'
;MRTFLPRFIAIFASVLLLSLSHAKTVNYELTIQPLTVNFAGKEVQAMSVNGTIPGPLIRATEGDLLRIKVTNALNEDTSIHWHGLLVPNDMDGVPYVTFPPIKPGEFYQYEFLVKQSGTYWYHSHSGLQEQSGVYGPIVLDPKESVERDYDEEYILVLSDWTNERPDDVLKHLKIDADYYARKKGYVQSWLKVLQNGPEAVKIRFKNALMQMAPMDLTDIGYDAFLINGNHAQHLSRAKSGTRVLLRVINAGASSYFILQYSGGPMKVVAADGLNVQPFLADKIRIAIAETYDVVVTIPDNKQYEFRASSEDGTGYAIATFGDGELVPAPSIPMPNLVLMDMSHGGDMNHMGNMNHGSGMDDAPSTSDHSPIHHSHQARPAEDISLVKYLNNYQPIQSLSDTTLPVDNPTRTIPINLTGSMERFTWGINGKPMNESDKILIKRGENVVFIITNETMMKHPIHIHGHFFRVINKHGARSPLKHTVNVEPFETVTIEFEANEDKDWIFHCHNLYHMKTAMAGLIHYEGSYIDPSIGEHSRKAKREHGGEWYNASNVAVYTNFAAANTMFMNNDNNVLFEARHNYKKNYEFEPAFRRYFTRLFAVYAGGDFKREDDEYTNVGLIGLEYMLPLLVNAQLRVDNNGHFRLQLGSELQLTDRLAFQWVWNTDKEYTFTLNLELTKLIYASANYDSEDKFGIGLALVF
;
A
#
# COMPACT_ATOMS: atom_id res chain seq x y z
N MET A 1 63.09 -1.41 50.35
CA MET A 1 62.02 -1.95 49.46
C MET A 1 60.67 -1.92 50.19
N ARG A 2 60.06 -0.74 50.33
CA ARG A 2 58.69 -0.56 50.83
C ARG A 2 58.23 0.81 50.34
N THR A 3 57.43 0.83 49.26
CA THR A 3 56.51 1.92 48.83
C THR A 3 56.27 1.85 47.31
N PHE A 4 55.71 0.76 46.77
CA PHE A 4 55.30 0.75 45.34
C PHE A 4 54.09 -0.11 44.99
N LEU A 5 53.38 -0.68 45.98
CA LEU A 5 52.29 -1.62 45.72
C LEU A 5 50.84 -1.13 45.93
N PRO A 6 50.51 -0.02 46.64
CA PRO A 6 49.10 0.35 46.81
C PRO A 6 48.53 1.31 45.73
N ARG A 7 49.35 1.86 44.82
CA ARG A 7 48.86 2.82 43.80
C ARG A 7 48.39 2.19 42.48
N PHE A 8 48.82 0.97 42.14
CA PHE A 8 48.42 0.30 40.90
C PHE A 8 47.04 -0.35 40.97
N ILE A 9 46.62 -0.84 42.14
CA ILE A 9 45.32 -1.51 42.33
C ILE A 9 44.16 -0.50 42.34
N ALA A 10 44.40 0.74 42.83
CA ALA A 10 43.38 1.79 42.84
C ALA A 10 43.09 2.37 41.44
N ILE A 11 44.08 2.41 40.54
CA ILE A 11 43.91 2.91 39.17
C ILE A 11 43.29 1.84 38.26
N PHE A 12 43.59 0.55 38.47
CA PHE A 12 42.93 -0.53 37.72
C PHE A 12 41.46 -0.73 38.12
N ALA A 13 41.11 -0.52 39.39
CA ALA A 13 39.73 -0.60 39.86
C ALA A 13 38.87 0.60 39.40
N SER A 14 39.45 1.80 39.25
CA SER A 14 38.73 2.98 38.76
C SER A 14 38.58 3.01 37.24
N VAL A 15 39.46 2.34 36.49
CA VAL A 15 39.30 2.13 35.04
C VAL A 15 38.32 0.98 34.72
N LEU A 16 38.22 -0.06 35.56
CA LEU A 16 37.19 -1.11 35.38
C LEU A 16 35.77 -0.70 35.82
N LEU A 17 35.63 0.34 36.66
CA LEU A 17 34.33 0.85 37.11
C LEU A 17 33.70 1.89 36.15
N LEU A 18 34.40 2.28 35.07
CA LEU A 18 33.96 3.32 34.12
C LEU A 18 33.45 2.78 32.77
N SER A 19 33.27 1.47 32.61
CA SER A 19 32.68 0.89 31.39
C SER A 19 31.75 -0.29 31.66
N LEU A 20 30.93 -0.18 32.72
CA LEU A 20 29.75 -1.02 32.88
C LEU A 20 28.52 -0.23 32.42
N SER A 21 28.43 0.06 31.11
CA SER A 21 27.15 0.39 30.49
C SER A 21 26.30 -0.88 30.53
N HIS A 22 25.64 -1.14 31.66
CA HIS A 22 24.58 -2.15 31.69
C HIS A 22 23.51 -1.68 30.70
N ALA A 23 23.17 -2.54 29.74
CA ALA A 23 21.99 -2.36 28.90
C ALA A 23 20.80 -2.04 29.83
N LYS A 24 20.26 -0.82 29.73
CA LYS A 24 19.12 -0.44 30.57
C LYS A 24 17.91 -1.21 30.06
N THR A 25 17.17 -1.85 30.97
CA THR A 25 15.86 -2.40 30.60
C THR A 25 14.84 -1.27 30.53
N VAL A 26 14.29 -1.03 29.36
CA VAL A 26 13.19 -0.07 29.13
C VAL A 26 11.90 -0.86 29.01
N ASN A 27 10.93 -0.57 29.88
CA ASN A 27 9.68 -1.33 29.96
C ASN A 27 8.50 -0.51 29.45
N TYR A 28 7.64 -1.13 28.67
CA TYR A 28 6.36 -0.58 28.21
C TYR A 28 5.23 -1.58 28.45
N GLU A 29 4.04 -1.05 28.73
CA GLU A 29 2.79 -1.82 28.72
C GLU A 29 1.83 -1.18 27.71
N LEU A 30 1.40 -2.00 26.75
CA LEU A 30 0.48 -1.60 25.69
C LEU A 30 -0.78 -2.44 25.81
N THR A 31 -1.95 -1.81 25.79
CA THR A 31 -3.25 -2.47 25.75
C THR A 31 -3.94 -2.10 24.45
N ILE A 32 -4.22 -3.10 23.62
CA ILE A 32 -5.00 -2.94 22.41
C ILE A 32 -6.47 -3.10 22.78
N GLN A 33 -7.28 -2.07 22.53
CA GLN A 33 -8.66 -2.01 22.99
C GLN A 33 -9.58 -1.25 22.02
N PRO A 34 -10.91 -1.51 22.04
CA PRO A 34 -11.85 -0.73 21.24
C PRO A 34 -11.85 0.75 21.64
N LEU A 35 -12.05 1.64 20.67
CA LEU A 35 -12.18 3.07 20.88
C LEU A 35 -13.24 3.65 19.93
N THR A 36 -14.22 4.40 20.44
CA THR A 36 -15.10 5.18 19.57
C THR A 36 -14.41 6.48 19.17
N VAL A 37 -14.32 6.76 17.86
CA VAL A 37 -13.71 7.99 17.32
C VAL A 37 -14.63 8.69 16.34
N ASN A 38 -14.33 9.96 16.05
CA ASN A 38 -15.02 10.76 15.04
C ASN A 38 -14.02 11.63 14.28
N PHE A 39 -13.25 11.01 13.40
CA PHE A 39 -12.27 11.72 12.57
C PHE A 39 -12.90 12.33 11.32
N ALA A 40 -14.01 11.81 10.81
CA ALA A 40 -14.61 12.26 9.56
C ALA A 40 -16.13 12.49 9.67
N GLY A 41 -16.55 13.17 10.74
CA GLY A 41 -17.94 13.63 10.94
C GLY A 41 -18.96 12.55 11.34
N LYS A 42 -18.51 11.31 11.59
CA LYS A 42 -19.33 10.18 12.02
C LYS A 42 -18.63 9.43 13.15
N GLU A 43 -19.38 9.07 14.19
CA GLU A 43 -18.89 8.17 15.23
C GLU A 43 -18.76 6.74 14.69
N VAL A 44 -17.56 6.17 14.82
CA VAL A 44 -17.20 4.83 14.33
C VAL A 44 -16.39 4.10 15.40
N GLN A 45 -16.58 2.78 15.49
CA GLN A 45 -15.76 1.90 16.32
C GLN A 45 -14.40 1.68 15.66
N ALA A 46 -13.36 2.02 16.39
CA ALA A 46 -11.95 1.90 16.04
C ALA A 46 -11.23 1.00 17.05
N MET A 47 -9.93 0.85 16.86
CA MET A 47 -9.03 0.20 17.81
C MET A 47 -7.93 1.17 18.20
N SER A 48 -7.47 1.07 19.45
CA SER A 48 -6.46 1.98 19.98
C SER A 48 -5.40 1.20 20.73
N VAL A 49 -4.23 1.80 20.87
CA VAL A 49 -3.17 1.32 21.77
C VAL A 49 -3.10 2.30 22.94
N ASN A 50 -3.39 1.83 24.16
CA ASN A 50 -3.52 2.66 25.36
C ASN A 50 -4.53 3.82 25.23
N GLY A 51 -5.60 3.62 24.47
CA GLY A 51 -6.71 4.58 24.37
C GLY A 51 -6.48 5.74 23.40
N THR A 52 -5.40 5.73 22.62
CA THR A 52 -5.11 6.77 21.61
C THR A 52 -4.86 6.18 20.22
N ILE A 53 -5.10 6.99 19.20
CA ILE A 53 -4.72 6.76 17.80
C ILE A 53 -4.03 8.04 17.31
N PRO A 54 -2.74 8.00 16.94
CA PRO A 54 -1.80 6.89 17.07
C PRO A 54 -1.63 6.44 18.53
N GLY A 55 -1.09 5.24 18.72
CA GLY A 55 -0.64 4.74 20.01
C GLY A 55 0.54 5.53 20.60
N PRO A 56 0.91 5.26 21.86
CA PRO A 56 1.97 5.98 22.57
C PRO A 56 3.36 5.78 21.93
N LEU A 57 4.20 6.81 22.02
CA LEU A 57 5.60 6.74 21.61
C LEU A 57 6.39 5.72 22.44
N ILE A 58 7.08 4.82 21.74
CA ILE A 58 8.17 4.02 22.31
C ILE A 58 9.48 4.73 22.03
N ARG A 59 10.24 5.07 23.07
CA ARG A 59 11.57 5.69 22.95
C ARG A 59 12.58 4.94 23.81
N ALA A 60 13.66 4.49 23.18
CA ALA A 60 14.75 3.77 23.83
C ALA A 60 16.07 4.17 23.21
N THR A 61 17.19 3.76 23.82
CA THR A 61 18.53 4.02 23.29
C THR A 61 19.13 2.73 22.73
N GLU A 62 19.92 2.84 21.67
CA GLU A 62 20.70 1.72 21.14
C GLU A 62 21.53 1.04 22.25
N GLY A 63 21.40 -0.29 22.34
CA GLY A 63 21.97 -1.11 23.41
C GLY A 63 21.05 -1.35 24.62
N ASP A 64 19.90 -0.69 24.71
CA ASP A 64 18.89 -0.99 25.73
C ASP A 64 18.21 -2.34 25.47
N LEU A 65 17.76 -3.00 26.53
CA LEU A 65 16.86 -4.14 26.44
C LEU A 65 15.42 -3.64 26.50
N LEU A 66 14.68 -3.74 25.40
CA LEU A 66 13.29 -3.31 25.33
C LEU A 66 12.39 -4.47 25.75
N ARG A 67 11.56 -4.27 26.78
CA ARG A 67 10.57 -5.24 27.25
C ARG A 67 9.18 -4.62 27.14
N ILE A 68 8.33 -5.21 26.31
CA ILE A 68 7.01 -4.66 26.01
C ILE A 68 5.95 -5.73 26.27
N LYS A 69 5.07 -5.47 27.23
CA LYS A 69 3.90 -6.31 27.47
C LYS A 69 2.73 -5.78 26.65
N VAL A 70 2.25 -6.57 25.69
CA VAL A 70 1.09 -6.24 24.86
C VAL A 70 -0.09 -7.07 25.33
N THR A 71 -1.15 -6.41 25.80
CA THR A 71 -2.40 -7.02 26.28
C THR A 71 -3.49 -6.83 25.25
N ASN A 72 -4.21 -7.91 24.91
CA ASN A 72 -5.34 -7.88 23.99
C ASN A 72 -6.67 -7.75 24.76
N ALA A 73 -7.29 -6.58 24.69
CA ALA A 73 -8.62 -6.33 25.24
C ALA A 73 -9.72 -6.29 24.15
N LEU A 74 -9.42 -6.78 22.94
CA LEU A 74 -10.39 -6.99 21.87
C LEU A 74 -11.12 -8.33 22.05
N ASN A 75 -12.12 -8.57 21.20
CA ASN A 75 -12.83 -9.86 21.09
C ASN A 75 -12.29 -10.73 19.93
N GLU A 76 -11.17 -10.34 19.33
CA GLU A 76 -10.48 -11.01 18.24
C GLU A 76 -8.97 -11.12 18.51
N ASP A 77 -8.28 -12.00 17.77
CA ASP A 77 -6.82 -12.18 17.88
C ASP A 77 -6.08 -10.88 17.48
N THR A 78 -4.92 -10.61 18.07
CA THR A 78 -4.11 -9.43 17.71
C THR A 78 -2.60 -9.72 17.77
N SER A 79 -1.80 -8.78 17.28
CA SER A 79 -0.34 -8.79 17.35
C SER A 79 0.21 -7.38 17.23
N ILE A 80 1.52 -7.22 17.46
CA ILE A 80 2.24 -5.98 17.12
C ILE A 80 3.54 -6.38 16.42
N HIS A 81 3.73 -5.89 15.20
CA HIS A 81 4.99 -5.90 14.48
C HIS A 81 5.77 -4.61 14.73
N TRP A 82 7.09 -4.72 14.83
CA TRP A 82 8.03 -3.62 15.08
C TRP A 82 8.70 -3.19 13.77
N HIS A 83 7.97 -2.46 12.94
CA HIS A 83 8.34 -2.12 11.58
C HIS A 83 9.73 -1.51 11.45
N GLY A 84 10.60 -2.20 10.70
CA GLY A 84 11.97 -1.78 10.43
C GLY A 84 12.99 -2.13 11.53
N LEU A 85 12.59 -2.75 12.64
CA LEU A 85 13.51 -3.18 13.70
C LEU A 85 14.11 -4.57 13.42
N LEU A 86 15.40 -4.71 13.69
CA LEU A 86 16.12 -5.99 13.69
C LEU A 86 15.92 -6.71 15.02
N VAL A 87 14.82 -7.45 15.14
CA VAL A 87 14.43 -8.22 16.33
C VAL A 87 14.73 -9.71 16.14
N PRO A 88 14.85 -10.51 17.23
CA PRO A 88 14.76 -11.97 17.12
C PRO A 88 13.46 -12.37 16.42
N ASN A 89 13.51 -13.41 15.58
CA ASN A 89 12.37 -13.84 14.76
C ASN A 89 11.08 -14.05 15.56
N ASP A 90 11.14 -14.69 16.73
CA ASP A 90 10.00 -14.93 17.63
C ASP A 90 9.45 -13.68 18.32
N MET A 91 10.09 -12.53 18.12
CA MET A 91 9.66 -11.22 18.61
C MET A 91 9.16 -10.31 17.48
N ASP A 92 9.12 -10.80 16.23
CA ASP A 92 8.72 -10.04 15.05
C ASP A 92 7.22 -9.71 15.00
N GLY A 93 6.38 -10.54 15.64
CA GLY A 93 4.97 -10.22 15.84
C GLY A 93 4.05 -10.47 14.64
N VAL A 94 4.44 -11.38 13.74
CA VAL A 94 3.63 -11.82 12.59
C VAL A 94 2.93 -13.14 12.92
N PRO A 95 1.62 -13.12 13.20
CA PRO A 95 0.85 -14.32 13.52
C PRO A 95 1.05 -15.41 12.47
N TYR A 96 1.20 -16.65 12.93
CA TYR A 96 1.23 -17.84 12.07
C TYR A 96 2.45 -17.94 11.13
N VAL A 97 3.41 -17.02 11.23
CA VAL A 97 4.70 -17.07 10.53
C VAL A 97 5.85 -17.12 11.54
N THR A 98 5.96 -16.09 12.38
CA THR A 98 7.05 -15.94 13.34
C THR A 98 6.57 -16.06 14.79
N PHE A 99 5.27 -15.90 14.99
CA PHE A 99 4.67 -15.57 16.28
C PHE A 99 3.27 -16.20 16.43
N PRO A 100 2.86 -16.69 17.63
CA PRO A 100 1.48 -17.10 17.88
C PRO A 100 0.59 -15.87 18.15
N PRO A 101 -0.63 -15.76 17.60
CA PRO A 101 -1.50 -14.61 17.85
C PRO A 101 -1.83 -14.42 19.34
N ILE A 102 -1.90 -13.16 19.80
CA ILE A 102 -2.33 -12.82 21.16
C ILE A 102 -3.85 -12.97 21.24
N LYS A 103 -4.35 -13.94 22.02
CA LYS A 103 -5.78 -14.22 22.12
C LYS A 103 -6.53 -13.15 22.93
N PRO A 104 -7.86 -13.00 22.73
CA PRO A 104 -8.71 -12.14 23.55
C PRO A 104 -8.50 -12.37 25.06
N GLY A 105 -8.22 -11.30 25.80
CA GLY A 105 -7.97 -11.33 27.24
C GLY A 105 -6.58 -11.80 27.66
N GLU A 106 -5.72 -12.20 26.72
CA GLU A 106 -4.34 -12.62 26.98
C GLU A 106 -3.34 -11.48 26.74
N PHE A 107 -2.07 -11.73 27.07
CA PHE A 107 -0.97 -10.84 26.77
C PHE A 107 0.23 -11.61 26.26
N TYR A 108 1.10 -10.93 25.53
CA TYR A 108 2.43 -11.42 25.18
C TYR A 108 3.50 -10.42 25.63
N GLN A 109 4.67 -10.93 26.03
CA GLN A 109 5.82 -10.11 26.39
C GLN A 109 6.88 -10.21 25.28
N TYR A 110 7.04 -9.13 24.53
CA TYR A 110 8.15 -8.96 23.61
C TYR A 110 9.38 -8.53 24.39
N GLU A 111 10.52 -9.12 24.08
CA GLU A 111 11.80 -8.78 24.71
C GLU A 111 12.94 -8.90 23.71
N PHE A 112 13.60 -7.79 23.39
CA PHE A 112 14.71 -7.77 22.46
C PHE A 112 15.69 -6.62 22.73
N LEU A 113 16.95 -6.83 22.34
CA LEU A 113 17.98 -5.80 22.40
C LEU A 113 17.78 -4.80 21.26
N VAL A 114 17.86 -3.51 21.56
CA VAL A 114 17.87 -2.45 20.55
C VAL A 114 19.24 -2.43 19.87
N LYS A 115 19.31 -2.80 18.60
CA LYS A 115 20.57 -2.90 17.82
C LYS A 115 20.81 -1.72 16.87
N GLN A 116 19.89 -0.76 16.84
CA GLN A 116 19.87 0.31 15.86
C GLN A 116 19.29 1.59 16.47
N SER A 117 19.49 2.71 15.78
CA SER A 117 18.90 4.02 16.08
C SER A 117 18.08 4.53 14.88
N GLY A 118 17.21 5.51 15.09
CA GLY A 118 16.41 6.13 14.03
C GLY A 118 14.91 6.26 14.33
N THR A 119 14.16 6.63 13.29
CA THR A 119 12.69 6.72 13.29
C THR A 119 12.08 5.46 12.70
N TYR A 120 11.28 4.77 13.52
CA TYR A 120 10.56 3.55 13.20
C TYR A 120 9.12 3.65 13.71
N TRP A 121 8.36 2.57 13.61
CA TRP A 121 6.99 2.52 14.08
C TRP A 121 6.57 1.09 14.39
N TYR A 122 5.44 0.91 15.04
CA TYR A 122 4.82 -0.38 15.27
C TYR A 122 3.39 -0.37 14.75
N HIS A 123 2.88 -1.52 14.35
CA HIS A 123 1.50 -1.69 13.91
C HIS A 123 1.02 -3.12 14.10
N SER A 124 -0.29 -3.35 14.05
CA SER A 124 -0.84 -4.71 14.07
C SER A 124 -0.55 -5.43 12.76
N HIS A 125 -0.09 -6.67 12.87
CA HIS A 125 0.01 -7.61 11.75
C HIS A 125 -1.12 -8.65 11.78
N SER A 126 -2.25 -8.30 12.42
CA SER A 126 -3.44 -9.15 12.52
C SER A 126 -4.61 -8.53 11.76
N GLY A 127 -5.16 -9.27 10.80
CA GLY A 127 -6.34 -8.84 10.04
C GLY A 127 -6.14 -7.50 9.32
N LEU A 128 -7.08 -6.58 9.52
CA LEU A 128 -7.04 -5.21 8.99
C LEU A 128 -6.96 -4.16 10.12
N GLN A 129 -6.44 -4.56 11.29
CA GLN A 129 -6.45 -3.76 12.51
C GLN A 129 -5.61 -2.47 12.40
N GLU A 130 -4.60 -2.46 11.53
CA GLU A 130 -3.81 -1.26 11.21
C GLU A 130 -4.71 -0.11 10.73
N GLN A 131 -5.59 -0.35 9.75
CA GLN A 131 -6.57 0.66 9.28
C GLN A 131 -7.49 1.13 10.41
N SER A 132 -7.80 0.26 11.38
CA SER A 132 -8.65 0.58 12.52
C SER A 132 -7.97 1.41 13.61
N GLY A 133 -6.64 1.62 13.55
CA GLY A 133 -5.93 2.49 14.48
C GLY A 133 -4.83 1.82 15.32
N VAL A 134 -4.52 0.53 15.08
CA VAL A 134 -3.46 -0.17 15.83
C VAL A 134 -2.09 0.09 15.21
N TYR A 135 -1.56 1.29 15.46
CA TYR A 135 -0.20 1.71 15.07
C TYR A 135 0.33 2.82 15.99
N GLY A 136 1.65 2.99 16.07
CA GLY A 136 2.26 4.08 16.83
C GLY A 136 3.76 4.25 16.56
N PRO A 137 4.36 5.37 16.98
CA PRO A 137 5.74 5.69 16.63
C PRO A 137 6.78 5.04 17.54
N ILE A 138 7.96 4.77 16.98
CA ILE A 138 9.16 4.36 17.72
C ILE A 138 10.30 5.32 17.36
N VAL A 139 10.99 5.85 18.37
CA VAL A 139 12.24 6.60 18.18
C VAL A 139 13.35 5.94 18.97
N LEU A 140 14.41 5.53 18.29
CA LEU A 140 15.57 4.91 18.92
C LEU A 140 16.74 5.90 18.89
N ASP A 141 17.15 6.38 20.05
CA ASP A 141 18.28 7.29 20.18
C ASP A 141 19.61 6.53 19.97
N PRO A 142 20.62 7.11 19.29
CA PRO A 142 21.93 6.50 19.14
C PRO A 142 22.64 6.38 20.49
N LYS A 143 23.47 5.35 20.63
CA LYS A 143 24.23 5.11 21.87
C LYS A 143 25.19 6.25 22.21
N GLU A 144 25.82 6.80 21.18
CA GLU A 144 26.72 7.96 21.30
C GLU A 144 25.95 9.25 21.01
N SER A 145 26.20 10.28 21.81
CA SER A 145 25.61 11.61 21.58
C SER A 145 26.12 12.16 20.25
N VAL A 146 25.23 12.21 19.24
CA VAL A 146 25.50 12.85 17.96
C VAL A 146 25.21 14.36 18.10
N GLU A 147 26.02 15.19 17.46
CA GLU A 147 25.75 16.62 17.37
C GLU A 147 24.42 16.85 16.65
N ARG A 148 23.50 17.60 17.29
CA ARG A 148 22.18 17.88 16.74
C ARG A 148 22.24 19.13 15.87
N ASP A 149 21.90 19.00 14.59
CA ASP A 149 21.73 20.13 13.65
C ASP A 149 20.31 20.76 13.75
N TYR A 150 19.63 20.61 14.88
CA TYR A 150 18.27 21.08 15.10
C TYR A 150 18.06 21.52 16.56
N ASP A 151 17.08 22.38 16.76
CA ASP A 151 16.76 23.00 18.05
C ASP A 151 15.51 22.35 18.68
N GLU A 152 14.55 21.93 17.86
CA GLU A 152 13.31 21.25 18.29
C GLU A 152 13.08 19.95 17.49
N GLU A 153 12.36 18.98 18.08
CA GLU A 153 12.03 17.68 17.47
C GLU A 153 10.53 17.40 17.58
N TYR A 154 9.91 17.02 16.47
CA TYR A 154 8.51 16.59 16.42
C TYR A 154 8.38 15.30 15.60
N ILE A 155 7.44 14.45 16.02
CA ILE A 155 7.09 13.21 15.34
C ILE A 155 5.74 13.42 14.67
N LEU A 156 5.68 13.13 13.37
CA LEU A 156 4.49 13.26 12.55
C LEU A 156 4.11 11.87 12.02
N VAL A 157 3.09 11.26 12.61
CA VAL A 157 2.50 10.00 12.13
C VAL A 157 1.37 10.33 11.18
N LEU A 158 1.55 10.02 9.90
CA LEU A 158 0.56 10.19 8.86
C LEU A 158 -0.35 8.96 8.82
N SER A 159 -1.65 9.16 8.61
CA SER A 159 -2.58 8.06 8.35
C SER A 159 -3.73 8.48 7.46
N ASP A 160 -4.32 7.50 6.79
CA ASP A 160 -5.61 7.62 6.12
C ASP A 160 -6.73 7.07 7.02
N TRP A 161 -7.95 7.56 6.84
CA TRP A 161 -9.09 7.18 7.67
C TRP A 161 -10.35 6.97 6.86
N THR A 162 -11.06 5.88 7.14
CA THR A 162 -12.39 5.60 6.60
C THR A 162 -13.39 5.34 7.72
N ASN A 163 -14.63 5.79 7.51
CA ASN A 163 -15.75 5.52 8.38
C ASN A 163 -16.40 4.14 8.14
N GLU A 164 -15.93 3.38 7.16
CA GLU A 164 -16.35 2.02 6.84
C GLU A 164 -15.54 1.01 7.67
N ARG A 165 -16.11 -0.15 8.02
CA ARG A 165 -15.31 -1.21 8.63
C ARG A 165 -14.31 -1.72 7.59
N PRO A 166 -13.04 -1.99 7.92
CA PRO A 166 -12.06 -2.44 6.94
C PRO A 166 -12.49 -3.71 6.16
N ASP A 167 -13.21 -4.64 6.79
CA ASP A 167 -13.76 -5.81 6.10
C ASP A 167 -14.78 -5.44 5.02
N ASP A 168 -15.59 -4.41 5.28
CA ASP A 168 -16.58 -3.91 4.32
C ASP A 168 -15.88 -3.20 3.15
N VAL A 169 -14.79 -2.47 3.43
CA VAL A 169 -13.92 -1.87 2.41
C VAL A 169 -13.37 -2.94 1.48
N LEU A 170 -12.81 -4.01 2.05
CA LEU A 170 -12.28 -5.13 1.27
C LEU A 170 -13.38 -5.85 0.50
N LYS A 171 -14.57 -6.03 1.08
CA LYS A 171 -15.74 -6.58 0.37
C LYS A 171 -16.09 -5.71 -0.85
N HIS A 172 -16.16 -4.38 -0.71
CA HIS A 172 -16.45 -3.50 -1.84
C HIS A 172 -15.40 -3.61 -2.95
N LEU A 173 -14.11 -3.60 -2.59
CA LEU A 173 -13.00 -3.76 -3.54
C LEU A 173 -13.08 -5.09 -4.31
N LYS A 174 -13.49 -6.18 -3.64
CA LYS A 174 -13.64 -7.50 -4.25
C LYS A 174 -14.81 -7.62 -5.23
N ILE A 175 -15.86 -6.80 -5.06
CA ILE A 175 -17.14 -6.97 -5.77
C ILE A 175 -17.30 -5.95 -6.89
N ASP A 176 -16.79 -4.73 -6.70
CA ASP A 176 -16.92 -3.62 -7.64
C ASP A 176 -15.64 -2.80 -7.64
N ALA A 177 -14.81 -3.01 -8.66
CA ALA A 177 -13.52 -2.36 -8.80
C ALA A 177 -13.63 -0.82 -8.91
N ASP A 178 -14.77 -0.28 -9.34
CA ASP A 178 -14.98 1.16 -9.50
C ASP A 178 -15.64 1.81 -8.26
N TYR A 179 -15.98 1.04 -7.21
CA TYR A 179 -16.73 1.54 -6.04
C TYR A 179 -16.08 2.79 -5.42
N TYR A 180 -14.78 2.72 -5.15
CA TYR A 180 -14.04 3.83 -4.58
C TYR A 180 -13.58 4.85 -5.62
N ALA A 181 -13.39 4.44 -6.88
CA ALA A 181 -13.16 5.37 -7.98
C ALA A 181 -14.33 6.36 -8.11
N ARG A 182 -15.58 5.93 -7.90
CA ARG A 182 -16.75 6.82 -7.86
C ARG A 182 -16.70 7.81 -6.71
N LYS A 183 -16.32 7.35 -5.51
CA LYS A 183 -16.18 8.24 -4.33
C LYS A 183 -15.13 9.32 -4.55
N LYS A 184 -14.03 9.00 -5.24
CA LYS A 184 -12.94 9.93 -5.54
C LYS A 184 -13.16 10.80 -6.80
N GLY A 185 -14.14 10.46 -7.64
CA GLY A 185 -14.36 11.11 -8.94
C GLY A 185 -13.44 10.58 -10.07
N TYR A 186 -12.81 9.42 -9.86
CA TYR A 186 -11.78 8.83 -10.71
C TYR A 186 -12.23 7.78 -11.71
N VAL A 187 -13.53 7.53 -11.83
CA VAL A 187 -14.05 6.66 -12.90
C VAL A 187 -13.54 7.12 -14.26
N GLN A 188 -12.85 6.24 -14.97
CA GLN A 188 -12.26 6.50 -16.28
C GLN A 188 -13.23 6.14 -17.41
N SER A 189 -14.38 6.82 -17.43
CA SER A 189 -15.45 6.55 -18.40
C SER A 189 -15.07 6.96 -19.82
N TRP A 190 -15.66 6.30 -20.83
CA TRP A 190 -15.45 6.63 -22.24
C TRP A 190 -15.81 8.09 -22.56
N LEU A 191 -16.81 8.67 -21.89
CA LEU A 191 -17.10 10.09 -22.01
C LEU A 191 -15.89 10.96 -21.61
N LYS A 192 -15.27 10.70 -20.46
CA LYS A 192 -14.07 11.43 -20.01
C LYS A 192 -12.89 11.20 -20.95
N VAL A 193 -12.69 9.96 -21.42
CA VAL A 193 -11.66 9.62 -22.40
C VAL A 193 -11.84 10.46 -23.67
N LEU A 194 -13.04 10.51 -24.24
CA LEU A 194 -13.33 11.28 -25.45
C LEU A 194 -13.19 12.80 -25.23
N GLN A 195 -13.60 13.30 -24.06
CA GLN A 195 -13.45 14.72 -23.69
C GLN A 195 -11.98 15.16 -23.58
N ASN A 196 -11.07 14.23 -23.25
CA ASN A 196 -9.63 14.49 -23.15
C ASN A 196 -8.87 14.24 -24.48
N GLY A 197 -9.60 13.97 -25.56
CA GLY A 197 -9.07 13.95 -26.92
C GLY A 197 -8.35 12.65 -27.32
N PRO A 198 -7.71 12.65 -28.51
CA PRO A 198 -7.16 11.43 -29.11
C PRO A 198 -6.08 10.72 -28.30
N GLU A 199 -5.29 11.45 -27.49
CA GLU A 199 -4.24 10.83 -26.68
C GLU A 199 -4.84 9.97 -25.55
N ALA A 200 -5.88 10.45 -24.86
CA ALA A 200 -6.59 9.66 -23.86
C ALA A 200 -7.19 8.38 -24.47
N VAL A 201 -7.73 8.48 -25.69
CA VAL A 201 -8.25 7.31 -26.45
C VAL A 201 -7.13 6.31 -26.70
N LYS A 202 -5.96 6.77 -27.17
CA LYS A 202 -4.80 5.92 -27.42
C LYS A 202 -4.30 5.23 -26.15
N ILE A 203 -4.19 5.94 -25.03
CA ILE A 203 -3.83 5.38 -23.73
C ILE A 203 -4.83 4.31 -23.30
N ARG A 204 -6.13 4.59 -23.40
CA ARG A 204 -7.20 3.63 -23.07
C ARG A 204 -7.08 2.34 -23.90
N PHE A 205 -6.88 2.46 -25.21
CA PHE A 205 -6.69 1.30 -26.09
C PHE A 205 -5.42 0.51 -25.77
N LYS A 206 -4.30 1.19 -25.52
CA LYS A 206 -3.02 0.56 -25.16
C LYS A 206 -3.14 -0.26 -23.87
N ASN A 207 -3.73 0.32 -22.83
CA ASN A 207 -3.96 -0.37 -21.55
C ASN A 207 -4.88 -1.58 -21.74
N ALA A 208 -5.96 -1.43 -22.51
CA ALA A 208 -6.88 -2.53 -22.79
C ALA A 208 -6.22 -3.65 -23.62
N LEU A 209 -5.31 -3.33 -24.54
CA LEU A 209 -4.53 -4.33 -25.29
C LEU A 209 -3.59 -5.15 -24.40
N MET A 210 -3.06 -4.54 -23.34
CA MET A 210 -2.26 -5.23 -22.30
C MET A 210 -3.12 -5.99 -21.28
N GLN A 211 -4.45 -6.05 -21.49
CA GLN A 211 -5.42 -6.68 -20.59
C GLN A 211 -5.32 -6.10 -19.18
N MET A 212 -5.16 -4.78 -19.08
CA MET A 212 -5.14 -4.01 -17.83
C MET A 212 -6.43 -3.22 -17.70
N ALA A 213 -7.08 -3.34 -16.54
CA ALA A 213 -8.17 -2.47 -16.15
C ALA A 213 -7.67 -1.00 -16.02
N PRO A 214 -8.57 0.00 -15.99
CA PRO A 214 -8.16 1.37 -15.72
C PRO A 214 -7.35 1.46 -14.42
N MET A 215 -6.29 2.27 -14.44
CA MET A 215 -5.41 2.47 -13.29
C MET A 215 -6.08 3.24 -12.16
N ASP A 216 -5.51 3.14 -10.97
CA ASP A 216 -5.78 4.03 -9.86
C ASP A 216 -4.46 4.48 -9.21
N LEU A 217 -4.52 5.47 -8.32
CA LEU A 217 -3.37 5.90 -7.50
C LEU A 217 -3.49 5.42 -6.06
N THR A 218 -4.72 5.23 -5.60
CA THR A 218 -5.10 4.75 -4.27
C THR A 218 -6.28 3.80 -4.46
N ASP A 219 -6.37 2.65 -3.81
CA ASP A 219 -7.53 1.76 -4.05
C ASP A 219 -8.81 2.30 -3.40
N ILE A 220 -8.67 3.13 -2.36
CA ILE A 220 -9.75 3.48 -1.44
C ILE A 220 -10.03 4.99 -1.48
N GLY A 221 -11.31 5.34 -1.49
CA GLY A 221 -11.76 6.70 -1.25
C GLY A 221 -11.87 6.95 0.25
N TYR A 222 -10.82 7.51 0.84
CA TYR A 222 -10.79 7.81 2.27
C TYR A 222 -11.70 8.99 2.65
N ASP A 223 -12.15 9.01 3.90
CA ASP A 223 -13.02 10.05 4.46
C ASP A 223 -12.20 11.17 5.13
N ALA A 224 -10.98 10.87 5.56
CA ALA A 224 -10.06 11.83 6.17
C ALA A 224 -8.60 11.39 6.01
N PHE A 225 -7.70 12.38 6.13
CA PHE A 225 -6.26 12.18 6.26
C PHE A 225 -5.80 12.88 7.53
N LEU A 226 -4.86 12.28 8.26
CA LEU A 226 -4.51 12.72 9.61
C LEU A 226 -2.99 12.83 9.79
N ILE A 227 -2.58 13.81 10.59
CA ILE A 227 -1.26 13.90 11.23
C ILE A 227 -1.49 13.78 12.73
N ASN A 228 -0.87 12.78 13.37
CA ASN A 228 -1.00 12.52 14.80
C ASN A 228 -2.48 12.42 15.24
N GLY A 229 -3.34 11.82 14.41
CA GLY A 229 -4.77 11.68 14.68
C GLY A 229 -5.60 12.96 14.47
N ASN A 230 -5.06 14.00 13.83
CA ASN A 230 -5.73 15.28 13.60
C ASN A 230 -5.68 15.70 12.13
N HIS A 231 -6.73 16.37 11.64
CA HIS A 231 -6.73 17.01 10.31
C HIS A 231 -5.74 18.18 10.24
N ALA A 232 -5.69 18.97 11.31
CA ALA A 232 -4.81 20.11 11.46
C ALA A 232 -4.31 20.19 12.90
N GLN A 233 -3.00 20.37 13.07
CA GLN A 233 -2.37 20.51 14.37
C GLN A 233 -1.39 21.69 14.35
N HIS A 234 -1.34 22.44 15.46
CA HIS A 234 -0.30 23.43 15.69
C HIS A 234 0.73 22.85 16.67
N LEU A 235 2.00 22.76 16.26
CA LEU A 235 3.03 21.99 16.98
C LEU A 235 4.03 22.85 17.73
N SER A 236 4.40 24.01 17.17
CA SER A 236 5.43 24.86 17.77
C SER A 236 5.14 26.34 17.58
N ARG A 237 5.46 27.15 18.61
CA ARG A 237 5.58 28.61 18.53
C ARG A 237 7.04 29.05 18.31
N ALA A 238 7.85 28.19 17.69
CA ALA A 238 9.24 28.43 17.34
C ALA A 238 9.42 29.80 16.66
N LYS A 239 10.52 30.47 16.99
CA LYS A 239 10.84 31.79 16.42
C LYS A 239 11.55 31.66 15.09
N SER A 240 11.60 32.74 14.31
CA SER A 240 12.47 32.85 13.14
C SER A 240 13.89 32.34 13.43
N GLY A 241 14.44 31.55 12.52
CA GLY A 241 15.76 30.91 12.61
C GLY A 241 15.76 29.56 13.33
N THR A 242 14.69 29.17 14.01
CA THR A 242 14.62 27.85 14.69
C THR A 242 14.66 26.73 13.66
N ARG A 243 15.54 25.75 13.86
CA ARG A 243 15.61 24.52 13.07
C ARG A 243 14.81 23.43 13.77
N VAL A 244 13.86 22.85 13.04
CA VAL A 244 12.93 21.85 13.56
C VAL A 244 13.17 20.54 12.82
N LEU A 245 13.49 19.48 13.56
CA LEU A 245 13.51 18.12 13.05
C LEU A 245 12.09 17.55 13.04
N LEU A 246 11.64 17.11 11.88
CA LEU A 246 10.37 16.40 11.68
C LEU A 246 10.68 14.95 11.35
N ARG A 247 10.29 14.04 12.24
CA ARG A 247 10.33 12.59 12.05
C ARG A 247 9.01 12.15 11.45
N VAL A 248 8.96 11.93 10.15
CA VAL A 248 7.73 11.65 9.41
C VAL A 248 7.60 10.14 9.18
N ILE A 249 6.47 9.57 9.60
CA ILE A 249 6.14 8.15 9.48
C ILE A 249 4.86 8.05 8.67
N ASN A 250 4.87 7.30 7.57
CA ASN A 250 3.62 6.97 6.88
C ASN A 250 3.03 5.65 7.40
N ALA A 251 2.03 5.76 8.27
CA ALA A 251 1.24 4.65 8.82
C ALA A 251 -0.15 4.55 8.17
N GLY A 252 -0.33 5.09 6.97
CA GLY A 252 -1.56 4.94 6.19
C GLY A 252 -1.72 3.51 5.67
N ALA A 253 -2.94 3.02 5.56
CA ALA A 253 -3.18 1.64 5.12
C ALA A 253 -2.96 1.46 3.61
N SER A 254 -3.18 2.49 2.79
CA SER A 254 -2.95 2.43 1.34
C SER A 254 -2.57 3.77 0.68
N SER A 255 -2.49 4.86 1.43
CA SER A 255 -2.24 6.20 0.88
C SER A 255 -0.76 6.56 0.78
N TYR A 256 -0.36 6.98 -0.41
CA TYR A 256 0.88 7.73 -0.61
C TYR A 256 0.65 9.20 -0.25
N PHE A 257 1.61 9.82 0.44
CA PHE A 257 1.57 11.26 0.71
C PHE A 257 2.67 12.01 -0.02
N ILE A 258 2.36 13.23 -0.44
CA ILE A 258 3.32 14.23 -0.90
C ILE A 258 3.46 15.27 0.20
N LEU A 259 4.67 15.36 0.74
CA LEU A 259 5.06 16.27 1.80
C LEU A 259 5.56 17.58 1.22
N GLN A 260 5.06 18.70 1.75
CA GLN A 260 5.47 20.05 1.37
C GLN A 260 5.56 20.95 2.60
N TYR A 261 6.57 21.80 2.65
CA TYR A 261 6.71 22.83 3.68
C TYR A 261 6.68 24.22 3.04
N SER A 262 5.81 25.10 3.53
CA SER A 262 5.63 26.44 2.96
C SER A 262 6.78 27.41 3.27
N GLY A 263 7.62 27.08 4.26
CA GLY A 263 8.78 27.89 4.63
C GLY A 263 10.04 27.65 3.78
N GLY A 264 9.97 26.75 2.79
CA GLY A 264 11.08 26.46 1.87
C GLY A 264 11.41 24.97 1.76
N PRO A 265 12.54 24.62 1.10
CA PRO A 265 12.92 23.23 0.93
C PRO A 265 13.22 22.56 2.27
N MET A 266 12.87 21.28 2.36
CA MET A 266 13.14 20.42 3.51
C MET A 266 14.53 19.79 3.36
N LYS A 267 15.36 19.85 4.39
CA LYS A 267 16.67 19.16 4.40
C LYS A 267 16.46 17.72 4.83
N VAL A 268 16.52 16.76 3.91
CA VAL A 268 16.42 15.33 4.20
C VAL A 268 17.71 14.86 4.89
N VAL A 269 17.59 14.22 6.05
CA VAL A 269 18.74 13.76 6.84
C VAL A 269 18.72 12.28 7.17
N ALA A 270 17.54 11.64 7.14
CA ALA A 270 17.43 10.18 7.26
C ALA A 270 16.29 9.63 6.38
N ALA A 271 16.42 8.35 6.01
CA ALA A 271 15.39 7.59 5.32
C ALA A 271 15.36 6.15 5.90
N ASP A 272 14.16 5.65 6.24
CA ASP A 272 13.97 4.33 6.88
C ASP A 272 14.83 4.14 8.13
N GLY A 273 14.86 5.17 8.98
CA GLY A 273 15.61 5.19 10.23
C GLY A 273 17.13 5.41 10.11
N LEU A 274 17.71 5.27 8.91
CA LEU A 274 19.15 5.43 8.70
C LEU A 274 19.52 6.82 8.17
N ASN A 275 20.57 7.40 8.74
CA ASN A 275 21.10 8.69 8.31
C ASN A 275 21.64 8.60 6.87
N VAL A 276 21.39 9.63 6.08
CA VAL A 276 21.83 9.75 4.68
C VAL A 276 22.66 11.00 4.49
N GLN A 277 23.41 11.08 3.38
CA GLN A 277 24.07 12.32 2.98
C GLN A 277 22.99 13.41 2.81
N PRO A 278 23.04 14.52 3.56
CA PRO A 278 21.95 15.49 3.52
C PRO A 278 21.78 16.15 2.15
N PHE A 279 20.53 16.32 1.73
CA PHE A 279 20.15 17.05 0.52
C PHE A 279 18.85 17.83 0.74
N LEU A 280 18.58 18.84 -0.10
CA LEU A 280 17.37 19.64 -0.04
C LEU A 280 16.29 19.04 -0.94
N ALA A 281 15.03 19.04 -0.49
CA ALA A 281 13.89 18.63 -1.28
C ALA A 281 12.69 19.59 -1.14
N ASP A 282 12.13 20.06 -2.25
CA ASP A 282 10.92 20.90 -2.23
C ASP A 282 9.67 20.06 -1.92
N LYS A 283 9.64 18.84 -2.46
CA LYS A 283 8.55 17.88 -2.30
C LYS A 283 9.12 16.50 -2.05
N ILE A 284 8.50 15.74 -1.16
CA ILE A 284 8.88 14.35 -0.89
C ILE A 284 7.62 13.50 -1.03
N ARG A 285 7.67 12.47 -1.89
CA ARG A 285 6.67 11.42 -1.84
C ARG A 285 7.12 10.38 -0.82
N ILE A 286 6.27 10.12 0.16
CA ILE A 286 6.47 9.09 1.16
C ILE A 286 5.49 7.95 0.88
N ALA A 287 6.02 6.77 0.55
CA ALA A 287 5.21 5.57 0.39
C ALA A 287 4.74 5.05 1.74
N ILE A 288 3.77 4.14 1.73
CA ILE A 288 3.32 3.46 2.94
C ILE A 288 4.52 2.78 3.61
N ALA A 289 4.62 2.93 4.93
CA ALA A 289 5.68 2.36 5.77
C ALA A 289 7.10 2.89 5.58
N GLU A 290 7.30 3.88 4.72
CA GLU A 290 8.56 4.63 4.70
C GLU A 290 8.61 5.62 5.87
N THR A 291 9.82 5.91 6.33
CA THR A 291 10.09 7.01 7.26
C THR A 291 11.10 7.96 6.67
N TYR A 292 10.91 9.26 6.92
CA TYR A 292 11.88 10.30 6.56
C TYR A 292 12.06 11.24 7.73
N ASP A 293 13.32 11.54 8.05
CA ASP A 293 13.66 12.63 8.96
C ASP A 293 14.08 13.84 8.11
N VAL A 294 13.40 14.97 8.33
CA VAL A 294 13.69 16.22 7.63
C VAL A 294 13.88 17.37 8.61
N VAL A 295 14.86 18.23 8.32
CA VAL A 295 15.05 19.48 9.06
C VAL A 295 14.46 20.62 8.24
N VAL A 296 13.58 21.40 8.87
CA VAL A 296 13.02 22.63 8.33
C VAL A 296 13.44 23.81 9.18
N THR A 297 13.58 24.99 8.58
CA THR A 297 13.87 26.22 9.30
C THR A 297 12.63 27.10 9.29
N ILE A 298 12.32 27.76 10.41
CA ILE A 298 11.29 28.81 10.47
C ILE A 298 11.88 30.09 9.88
N PRO A 299 11.44 30.58 8.70
CA PRO A 299 12.08 31.71 8.04
C PRO A 299 11.88 33.03 8.78
N ASP A 300 10.63 33.48 8.92
CA ASP A 300 10.27 34.76 9.55
C ASP A 300 9.32 34.54 10.74
N ASN A 301 8.91 35.61 11.40
CA ASN A 301 7.88 35.57 12.46
C ASN A 301 6.47 35.43 11.85
N LYS A 302 6.25 34.31 11.18
CA LYS A 302 4.98 33.86 10.60
C LYS A 302 4.73 32.40 10.98
N GLN A 303 3.51 31.94 10.73
CA GLN A 303 3.16 30.53 10.89
C GLN A 303 3.30 29.83 9.54
N TYR A 304 4.11 28.77 9.47
CA TYR A 304 4.37 28.01 8.25
C TYR A 304 3.71 26.63 8.32
N GLU A 305 3.23 26.17 7.18
CA GLU A 305 2.47 24.95 7.02
C GLU A 305 3.37 23.83 6.48
N PHE A 306 3.40 22.71 7.19
CA PHE A 306 3.80 21.41 6.67
C PHE A 306 2.53 20.66 6.29
N ARG A 307 2.40 20.31 5.01
CA ARG A 307 1.24 19.61 4.46
C ARG A 307 1.64 18.22 3.99
N ALA A 308 0.85 17.24 4.38
CA ALA A 308 0.87 15.89 3.82
C ALA A 308 -0.39 15.72 2.96
N SER A 309 -0.26 15.90 1.66
CA SER A 309 -1.37 15.71 0.70
C SER A 309 -1.39 14.28 0.19
N SER A 310 -2.58 13.68 0.08
CA SER A 310 -2.70 12.40 -0.61
C SER A 310 -2.23 12.55 -2.06
N GLU A 311 -1.51 11.57 -2.59
CA GLU A 311 -0.97 11.63 -3.96
C GLU A 311 -2.08 11.73 -5.01
N ASP A 312 -3.25 11.19 -4.69
CA ASP A 312 -4.46 11.28 -5.50
C ASP A 312 -5.19 12.62 -5.34
N GLY A 313 -4.68 13.58 -4.57
CA GLY A 313 -5.26 14.92 -4.44
C GLY A 313 -6.62 14.99 -3.73
N THR A 314 -7.16 13.88 -3.22
CA THR A 314 -8.49 13.82 -2.60
C THR A 314 -8.55 14.49 -1.21
N GLY A 315 -7.40 14.68 -0.55
CA GLY A 315 -7.32 15.42 0.70
C GLY A 315 -5.91 15.60 1.22
N TYR A 316 -5.80 16.12 2.45
CA TYR A 316 -4.53 16.40 3.11
C TYR A 316 -4.70 16.54 4.62
N ALA A 317 -3.56 16.46 5.33
CA ALA A 317 -3.44 16.83 6.73
C ALA A 317 -2.35 17.89 6.92
N ILE A 318 -2.47 18.69 7.99
CA ILE A 318 -1.61 19.86 8.23
C ILE A 318 -0.96 19.83 9.62
N ALA A 319 0.33 20.14 9.67
CA ALA A 319 1.03 20.58 10.86
C ALA A 319 1.56 22.01 10.66
N THR A 320 1.43 22.88 11.67
CA THR A 320 1.92 24.27 11.59
C THR A 320 2.97 24.60 12.65
N PHE A 321 3.91 25.47 12.26
CA PHE A 321 5.04 25.91 13.10
C PHE A 321 5.22 27.42 13.03
N GLY A 322 5.60 28.05 14.12
CA GLY A 322 5.74 29.50 14.23
C GLY A 322 4.44 30.19 14.65
N ASP A 323 4.48 31.51 14.77
CA ASP A 323 3.38 32.33 15.26
C ASP A 323 3.12 33.50 14.29
N GLY A 324 1.89 34.00 14.24
CA GLY A 324 1.48 35.08 13.34
C GLY A 324 0.65 34.62 12.14
N GLU A 325 0.78 35.32 11.00
CA GLU A 325 0.01 35.05 9.78
C GLU A 325 0.40 33.69 9.17
N LEU A 326 -0.59 32.87 8.81
CA LEU A 326 -0.39 31.57 8.18
C LEU A 326 0.09 31.74 6.73
N VAL A 327 1.21 31.09 6.41
CA VAL A 327 1.73 30.88 5.07
C VAL A 327 1.37 29.45 4.66
N PRO A 328 0.33 29.23 3.83
CA PRO A 328 -0.11 27.89 3.48
C PRO A 328 0.85 27.19 2.51
N ALA A 329 0.91 25.87 2.58
CA ALA A 329 1.63 25.07 1.60
C ALA A 329 0.86 25.03 0.26
N PRO A 330 1.56 24.91 -0.88
CA PRO A 330 0.89 24.77 -2.18
C PRO A 330 -0.05 23.57 -2.20
N SER A 331 -1.20 23.73 -2.85
CA SER A 331 -2.14 22.62 -3.08
C SER A 331 -1.68 21.75 -4.24
N ILE A 332 -1.92 20.43 -4.12
CA ILE A 332 -1.69 19.48 -5.20
C ILE A 332 -3.00 19.33 -5.99
N PRO A 333 -2.99 19.57 -7.31
CA PRO A 333 -4.18 19.38 -8.11
C PRO A 333 -4.53 17.89 -8.22
N MET A 334 -5.82 17.59 -8.30
CA MET A 334 -6.30 16.25 -8.63
C MET A 334 -5.70 15.81 -9.99
N PRO A 335 -4.97 14.68 -10.05
CA PRO A 335 -4.44 14.18 -11.31
C PRO A 335 -5.53 13.80 -12.31
N ASN A 336 -5.22 13.90 -13.60
CA ASN A 336 -6.10 13.44 -14.67
C ASN A 336 -5.69 12.02 -15.10
N LEU A 337 -6.35 11.01 -14.53
CA LEU A 337 -5.97 9.60 -14.74
C LEU A 337 -6.13 9.13 -16.20
N VAL A 338 -7.05 9.70 -16.98
CA VAL A 338 -7.23 9.28 -18.39
C VAL A 338 -6.09 9.74 -19.31
N LEU A 339 -5.22 10.63 -18.83
CA LEU A 339 -4.02 11.10 -19.52
C LEU A 339 -2.73 10.50 -18.95
N MET A 340 -2.80 9.64 -17.93
CA MET A 340 -1.63 8.98 -17.37
C MET A 340 -1.28 7.72 -18.19
N ASP A 341 -0.20 7.79 -18.97
CA ASP A 341 0.40 6.62 -19.62
C ASP A 341 1.51 6.03 -18.73
N MET A 342 1.18 4.98 -17.98
CA MET A 342 2.15 4.30 -17.11
C MET A 342 2.88 3.14 -17.81
N SER A 343 2.50 2.80 -19.04
CA SER A 343 2.99 1.60 -19.73
C SER A 343 4.41 1.72 -20.28
N HIS A 344 5.01 2.91 -20.22
CA HIS A 344 6.41 3.16 -20.54
C HIS A 344 6.99 3.82 -19.29
N GLY A 345 7.77 3.05 -18.52
CA GLY A 345 8.29 3.46 -17.21
C GLY A 345 8.74 4.92 -17.19
N GLY A 346 8.18 5.65 -16.22
CA GLY A 346 8.66 6.94 -15.75
C GLY A 346 8.65 8.10 -16.74
N ASP A 347 7.54 8.84 -16.82
CA ASP A 347 7.66 10.31 -16.91
C ASP A 347 6.51 11.06 -16.22
N MET A 348 6.44 10.92 -14.89
CA MET A 348 5.65 11.82 -14.03
C MET A 348 6.23 13.25 -13.97
N ASN A 349 7.29 13.57 -14.74
CA ASN A 349 7.85 14.93 -14.82
C ASN A 349 6.95 15.91 -15.58
N HIS A 350 5.95 15.44 -16.31
CA HIS A 350 5.07 16.30 -17.11
C HIS A 350 3.93 17.00 -16.35
N MET A 351 3.78 16.76 -15.05
CA MET A 351 2.78 17.44 -14.21
C MET A 351 3.07 18.95 -13.96
N GLY A 352 4.17 19.49 -14.50
CA GLY A 352 4.59 20.87 -14.26
C GLY A 352 4.31 21.89 -15.36
N ASN A 353 3.77 21.52 -16.53
CA ASN A 353 3.69 22.49 -17.64
C ASN A 353 2.54 22.22 -18.64
N MET A 354 1.30 22.42 -18.20
CA MET A 354 0.14 22.52 -19.09
C MET A 354 -0.58 23.84 -18.81
N ASN A 355 0.02 24.94 -19.27
CA ASN A 355 -0.72 26.18 -19.46
C ASN A 355 -0.83 26.43 -20.97
N HIS A 356 -1.91 25.96 -21.57
CA HIS A 356 -2.26 26.31 -22.95
C HIS A 356 -2.86 27.71 -22.97
N GLY A 357 -2.00 28.71 -23.20
CA GLY A 357 -2.38 30.04 -23.68
C GLY A 357 -1.73 30.26 -25.04
N SER A 358 -2.55 30.28 -26.08
CA SER A 358 -2.20 30.65 -27.46
C SER A 358 -1.39 31.94 -27.52
N GLY A 359 -0.23 31.90 -28.18
CA GLY A 359 0.66 33.04 -28.32
C GLY A 359 0.20 34.07 -29.35
N MET A 360 0.67 35.31 -29.16
CA MET A 360 1.16 36.24 -30.19
C MET A 360 1.63 37.52 -29.49
N ASP A 361 2.95 37.80 -29.54
CA ASP A 361 3.53 39.01 -30.14
C ASP A 361 4.90 39.40 -29.57
N ASP A 362 5.78 39.77 -30.50
CA ASP A 362 7.18 40.15 -30.38
C ASP A 362 7.43 41.45 -29.60
N ALA A 363 8.55 41.51 -28.85
CA ALA A 363 9.47 42.68 -28.81
C ALA A 363 10.74 42.38 -28.00
N PRO A 364 11.94 42.84 -28.43
CA PRO A 364 13.15 42.77 -27.63
C PRO A 364 13.37 44.08 -26.85
N SER A 365 13.67 44.02 -25.55
CA SER A 365 14.24 45.18 -24.84
C SER A 365 15.26 44.78 -23.78
N THR A 366 16.52 45.02 -24.14
CA THR A 366 17.57 45.73 -23.38
C THR A 366 17.58 45.66 -21.85
N SER A 367 18.74 45.22 -21.36
CA SER A 367 19.36 45.46 -20.06
C SER A 367 19.07 46.81 -19.39
N ASP A 368 18.81 46.81 -18.08
CA ASP A 368 19.41 47.77 -17.15
C ASP A 368 19.57 47.20 -15.74
N HIS A 369 20.67 47.58 -15.09
CA HIS A 369 21.13 47.12 -13.78
C HIS A 369 20.58 47.99 -12.64
N SER A 370 20.32 47.39 -11.47
CA SER A 370 20.70 47.96 -10.17
C SER A 370 20.57 46.92 -9.04
N PRO A 371 21.63 46.68 -8.23
CA PRO A 371 21.59 45.71 -7.14
C PRO A 371 21.16 46.39 -5.82
N ILE A 372 20.17 45.82 -5.13
CA ILE A 372 19.91 46.15 -3.72
C ILE A 372 20.67 45.14 -2.85
N HIS A 373 21.72 45.64 -2.22
CA HIS A 373 22.48 44.96 -1.18
C HIS A 373 21.64 44.76 0.08
N HIS A 374 21.35 43.52 0.44
CA HIS A 374 21.12 43.13 1.83
C HIS A 374 22.21 42.14 2.25
N SER A 375 23.09 42.62 3.12
CA SER A 375 24.13 41.84 3.77
C SER A 375 23.51 40.89 4.79
N HIS A 376 23.36 39.63 4.44
CA HIS A 376 23.37 38.55 5.42
C HIS A 376 24.75 37.89 5.38
N GLN A 377 25.38 37.75 6.54
CA GLN A 377 26.60 36.98 6.70
C GLN A 377 26.33 35.53 6.27
N ALA A 378 26.77 35.17 5.06
CA ALA A 378 26.75 33.80 4.58
C ALA A 378 27.83 33.00 5.33
N ARG A 379 27.40 31.99 6.08
CA ARG A 379 28.24 30.80 6.31
C ARG A 379 28.53 30.18 4.93
N PRO A 380 29.68 29.50 4.74
CA PRO A 380 29.97 28.88 3.45
C PRO A 380 28.80 27.96 3.11
N ALA A 381 28.11 28.24 2.00
CA ALA A 381 27.07 27.38 1.50
C ALA A 381 27.75 26.03 1.20
N GLU A 382 27.52 25.03 2.05
CA GLU A 382 27.65 23.66 1.59
C GLU A 382 26.82 23.56 0.31
N ASP A 383 27.43 23.07 -0.76
CA ASP A 383 26.78 22.87 -2.06
C ASP A 383 25.81 21.68 -1.92
N ILE A 384 24.73 21.90 -1.17
CA ILE A 384 23.70 20.91 -0.90
C ILE A 384 22.77 20.88 -2.13
N SER A 385 22.73 19.76 -2.82
CA SER A 385 21.90 19.61 -4.03
C SER A 385 20.42 19.75 -3.72
N LEU A 386 19.70 20.52 -4.54
CA LEU A 386 18.24 20.67 -4.48
C LEU A 386 17.55 19.64 -5.40
N VAL A 387 16.65 18.86 -4.83
CA VAL A 387 15.77 17.92 -5.50
C VAL A 387 14.36 18.50 -5.52
N LYS A 388 13.86 18.89 -6.70
CA LYS A 388 12.50 19.48 -6.82
C LYS A 388 11.38 18.53 -6.38
N TYR A 389 11.56 17.23 -6.59
CA TYR A 389 10.62 16.21 -6.15
C TYR A 389 11.35 14.91 -5.88
N LEU A 390 11.46 14.54 -4.60
CA LEU A 390 11.97 13.24 -4.18
C LEU A 390 10.84 12.21 -4.35
N ASN A 391 10.79 11.58 -5.51
CA ASN A 391 9.84 10.51 -5.85
C ASN A 391 10.52 9.20 -6.22
N ASN A 392 11.85 9.11 -6.14
CA ASN A 392 12.60 7.88 -6.37
C ASN A 392 13.85 7.87 -5.48
N TYR A 393 14.57 6.77 -5.51
CA TYR A 393 15.71 6.54 -4.62
C TYR A 393 17.06 7.02 -5.16
N GLN A 394 17.10 7.60 -6.36
CA GLN A 394 18.36 8.04 -6.99
C GLN A 394 19.07 9.18 -6.25
N PRO A 395 18.38 10.15 -5.60
CA PRO A 395 19.05 11.20 -4.85
C PRO A 395 19.59 10.75 -3.47
N ILE A 396 19.15 9.60 -2.97
CA ILE A 396 19.48 9.16 -1.61
C ILE A 396 20.83 8.45 -1.62
N GLN A 397 21.74 8.91 -0.78
CA GLN A 397 23.09 8.36 -0.66
C GLN A 397 23.39 7.99 0.80
N SER A 398 23.89 6.78 1.03
CA SER A 398 24.36 6.36 2.35
C SER A 398 25.60 7.15 2.79
N LEU A 399 25.72 7.41 4.10
CA LEU A 399 26.91 8.02 4.70
C LEU A 399 28.14 7.09 4.65
N SER A 400 27.92 5.78 4.71
CA SER A 400 28.95 4.75 4.72
C SER A 400 28.92 3.90 3.45
N ASP A 401 30.02 3.17 3.22
CA ASP A 401 30.02 2.04 2.28
C ASP A 401 29.07 0.97 2.83
N THR A 402 28.12 0.56 2.00
CA THR A 402 27.09 -0.40 2.37
C THR A 402 27.28 -1.72 1.63
N THR A 403 28.38 -1.95 0.91
CA THR A 403 28.58 -3.15 0.08
C THR A 403 28.54 -4.44 0.90
N LEU A 404 27.99 -5.50 0.30
CA LEU A 404 27.92 -6.82 0.92
C LEU A 404 29.28 -7.54 0.86
N PRO A 405 29.56 -8.53 1.73
CA PRO A 405 30.83 -9.26 1.71
C PRO A 405 31.10 -9.91 0.34
N VAL A 406 32.26 -9.64 -0.24
CA VAL A 406 32.62 -10.07 -1.61
C VAL A 406 32.88 -11.56 -1.76
N ASP A 407 33.20 -12.25 -0.65
CA ASP A 407 33.46 -13.69 -0.63
C ASP A 407 32.18 -14.54 -0.53
N ASN A 408 31.04 -13.91 -0.23
CA ASN A 408 29.75 -14.60 -0.17
C ASN A 408 29.28 -14.95 -1.60
N PRO A 409 28.75 -16.16 -1.83
CA PRO A 409 28.12 -16.49 -3.11
C PRO A 409 26.92 -15.57 -3.36
N THR A 410 26.81 -14.99 -4.56
CA THR A 410 25.67 -14.15 -4.94
C THR A 410 24.62 -14.96 -5.69
N ARG A 411 23.35 -14.84 -5.28
CA ARG A 411 22.21 -15.45 -5.98
C ARG A 411 21.17 -14.40 -6.36
N THR A 412 20.86 -14.34 -7.64
CA THR A 412 19.82 -13.46 -8.18
C THR A 412 18.49 -14.19 -8.27
N ILE A 413 17.43 -13.59 -7.75
CA ILE A 413 16.09 -14.14 -7.72
C ILE A 413 15.12 -13.11 -8.34
N PRO A 414 14.44 -13.44 -9.45
CA PRO A 414 13.41 -12.58 -10.01
C PRO A 414 12.15 -12.62 -9.13
N ILE A 415 11.54 -11.45 -8.93
CA ILE A 415 10.33 -11.25 -8.14
C ILE A 415 9.35 -10.43 -8.99
N ASN A 416 8.25 -11.02 -9.44
CA ASN A 416 7.26 -10.33 -10.25
C ASN A 416 6.05 -9.96 -9.40
N LEU A 417 5.74 -8.67 -9.31
CA LEU A 417 4.52 -8.19 -8.66
C LEU A 417 3.37 -8.27 -9.66
N THR A 418 2.34 -9.01 -9.32
CA THR A 418 1.22 -9.35 -10.22
C THR A 418 -0.10 -9.05 -9.55
N GLY A 419 -1.16 -8.83 -10.34
CA GLY A 419 -2.49 -8.63 -9.80
C GLY A 419 -3.56 -8.39 -10.84
N SER A 420 -4.79 -8.18 -10.36
CA SER A 420 -5.96 -7.79 -11.14
C SER A 420 -6.80 -6.83 -10.33
N MET A 421 -7.09 -5.66 -10.90
CA MET A 421 -8.04 -4.69 -10.33
C MET A 421 -9.46 -5.23 -10.34
N GLU A 422 -9.87 -5.94 -11.40
CA GLU A 422 -11.25 -6.41 -11.59
C GLU A 422 -11.69 -7.42 -10.52
N ARG A 423 -10.79 -8.34 -10.14
CA ARG A 423 -11.05 -9.32 -9.06
C ARG A 423 -10.46 -8.88 -7.72
N PHE A 424 -9.78 -7.72 -7.71
CA PHE A 424 -8.97 -7.21 -6.62
C PHE A 424 -8.09 -8.29 -5.97
N THR A 425 -7.30 -8.98 -6.80
CA THR A 425 -6.38 -10.05 -6.41
C THR A 425 -4.96 -9.62 -6.64
N TRP A 426 -4.07 -9.86 -5.68
CA TRP A 426 -2.69 -9.42 -5.74
C TRP A 426 -1.75 -10.58 -5.37
N GLY A 427 -0.53 -10.57 -5.89
CA GLY A 427 0.39 -11.69 -5.68
C GLY A 427 1.81 -11.44 -6.12
N ILE A 428 2.70 -12.31 -5.67
CA ILE A 428 4.13 -12.32 -6.02
C ILE A 428 4.39 -13.58 -6.86
N ASN A 429 5.09 -13.41 -7.99
CA ASN A 429 5.37 -14.46 -8.98
C ASN A 429 4.10 -15.13 -9.55
N GLY A 430 3.02 -14.37 -9.72
CA GLY A 430 1.75 -14.86 -10.28
C GLY A 430 0.97 -15.79 -9.36
N LYS A 431 1.37 -15.91 -8.08
CA LYS A 431 0.76 -16.80 -7.10
C LYS A 431 0.30 -16.00 -5.87
N PRO A 432 -0.88 -16.31 -5.31
CA PRO A 432 -1.19 -15.86 -3.96
C PRO A 432 -0.29 -16.60 -2.97
N MET A 433 0.02 -15.96 -1.84
CA MET A 433 0.83 -16.57 -0.78
C MET A 433 0.31 -17.97 -0.40
N ASN A 434 1.15 -18.98 -0.60
CA ASN A 434 0.91 -20.37 -0.22
C ASN A 434 2.18 -20.92 0.42
N GLU A 435 2.03 -21.78 1.44
CA GLU A 435 3.12 -22.42 2.18
C GLU A 435 4.13 -23.16 1.28
N SER A 436 3.73 -23.59 0.08
CA SER A 436 4.62 -24.20 -0.92
C SER A 436 5.50 -23.22 -1.69
N ASP A 437 5.23 -21.92 -1.62
CA ASP A 437 5.88 -20.87 -2.41
C ASP A 437 6.88 -20.05 -1.57
N LYS A 438 7.70 -20.75 -0.78
CA LYS A 438 8.80 -20.15 -0.01
C LYS A 438 9.99 -19.87 -0.92
N ILE A 439 10.62 -18.70 -0.75
CA ILE A 439 11.93 -18.40 -1.30
C ILE A 439 12.96 -19.00 -0.35
N LEU A 440 13.54 -20.15 -0.74
CA LEU A 440 14.58 -20.82 0.03
C LEU A 440 15.87 -20.02 -0.07
N ILE A 441 16.41 -19.57 1.06
CA ILE A 441 17.64 -18.78 1.19
C ILE A 441 18.68 -19.56 2.01
N LYS A 442 19.93 -19.52 1.58
CA LYS A 442 21.05 -20.13 2.30
C LYS A 442 21.78 -19.06 3.10
N ARG A 443 21.97 -19.33 4.39
CA ARG A 443 22.75 -18.43 5.24
C ARG A 443 24.17 -18.26 4.68
N GLY A 444 24.66 -17.02 4.67
CA GLY A 444 25.98 -16.64 4.16
C GLY A 444 26.04 -16.37 2.65
N GLU A 445 24.91 -16.33 1.95
CA GLU A 445 24.84 -15.86 0.56
C GLU A 445 24.47 -14.37 0.47
N ASN A 446 24.85 -13.70 -0.61
CA ASN A 446 24.33 -12.38 -0.97
C ASN A 446 23.12 -12.59 -1.89
N VAL A 447 21.96 -12.08 -1.48
CA VAL A 447 20.71 -12.27 -2.21
C VAL A 447 20.39 -11.00 -2.99
N VAL A 448 20.17 -11.13 -4.29
CA VAL A 448 19.77 -10.02 -5.17
C VAL A 448 18.34 -10.28 -5.64
N PHE A 449 17.40 -9.45 -5.21
CA PHE A 449 16.05 -9.47 -5.76
C PHE A 449 15.94 -8.47 -6.90
N ILE A 450 15.52 -8.95 -8.07
CA ILE A 450 15.10 -8.11 -9.18
C ILE A 450 13.57 -8.07 -9.14
N ILE A 451 13.02 -6.97 -8.63
CA ILE A 451 11.59 -6.82 -8.40
C ILE A 451 10.98 -6.07 -9.57
N THR A 452 10.19 -6.75 -10.39
CA THR A 452 9.49 -6.19 -11.55
C THR A 452 8.01 -6.04 -11.26
N ASN A 453 7.45 -4.84 -11.41
CA ASN A 453 6.03 -4.60 -11.25
C ASN A 453 5.30 -4.78 -12.59
N GLU A 454 4.44 -5.79 -12.70
CA GLU A 454 3.67 -6.05 -13.92
C GLU A 454 2.27 -5.42 -13.90
N THR A 455 2.01 -4.52 -12.95
CA THR A 455 0.69 -3.95 -12.67
C THR A 455 0.66 -2.43 -12.87
N MET A 456 -0.56 -1.87 -12.97
CA MET A 456 -0.80 -0.42 -13.03
C MET A 456 -0.67 0.27 -11.67
N MET A 457 -0.51 -0.47 -10.57
CA MET A 457 -0.49 0.06 -9.20
C MET A 457 0.93 0.11 -8.66
N LYS A 458 1.21 1.08 -7.79
CA LYS A 458 2.47 1.14 -7.02
C LYS A 458 2.41 0.13 -5.88
N HIS A 459 3.57 -0.44 -5.54
CA HIS A 459 3.69 -1.38 -4.43
C HIS A 459 4.90 -1.03 -3.55
N PRO A 460 4.69 -0.62 -2.29
CA PRO A 460 5.77 -0.49 -1.32
C PRO A 460 6.10 -1.89 -0.77
N ILE A 461 7.22 -2.47 -1.18
CA ILE A 461 7.65 -3.80 -0.73
C ILE A 461 8.49 -3.66 0.54
N HIS A 462 8.08 -4.36 1.60
CA HIS A 462 8.77 -4.44 2.88
C HIS A 462 9.32 -5.85 3.11
N ILE A 463 10.53 -5.95 3.68
CA ILE A 463 11.14 -7.22 4.12
C ILE A 463 11.37 -7.14 5.63
N HIS A 464 10.78 -8.06 6.39
CA HIS A 464 10.99 -8.13 7.84
C HIS A 464 12.40 -8.62 8.16
N GLY A 465 12.95 -8.19 9.31
CA GLY A 465 14.22 -8.69 9.84
C GLY A 465 15.47 -8.31 9.04
N HIS A 466 15.34 -7.51 7.98
CA HIS A 466 16.45 -7.15 7.11
C HIS A 466 16.41 -5.67 6.75
N PHE A 467 17.61 -5.07 6.67
CA PHE A 467 17.84 -3.94 5.78
C PHE A 467 18.41 -4.47 4.47
N PHE A 468 18.00 -3.86 3.36
CA PHE A 468 18.52 -4.16 2.03
C PHE A 468 19.04 -2.89 1.36
N ARG A 469 20.03 -3.06 0.50
CA ARG A 469 20.56 -1.98 -0.35
C ARG A 469 19.60 -1.78 -1.52
N VAL A 470 19.14 -0.55 -1.73
CA VAL A 470 18.40 -0.18 -2.96
C VAL A 470 19.41 0.32 -3.98
N ILE A 471 19.71 -0.50 -4.99
CA ILE A 471 20.79 -0.20 -5.93
C ILE A 471 20.46 1.04 -6.75
N ASN A 472 21.33 2.05 -6.66
CA ASN A 472 21.17 3.32 -7.37
C ASN A 472 22.51 3.83 -7.93
N LYS A 473 22.50 5.04 -8.49
CA LYS A 473 23.68 5.67 -9.11
C LYS A 473 24.90 5.84 -8.18
N HIS A 474 24.75 5.69 -6.86
CA HIS A 474 25.81 5.87 -5.87
C HIS A 474 26.63 4.58 -5.59
N GLY A 475 26.29 3.46 -6.22
CA GLY A 475 27.11 2.23 -6.20
C GLY A 475 27.36 1.71 -4.78
N ALA A 476 28.60 1.77 -4.31
CA ALA A 476 28.99 1.33 -2.97
C ALA A 476 28.22 2.04 -1.85
N ARG A 477 27.75 3.28 -2.10
CA ARG A 477 26.95 4.09 -1.16
C ARG A 477 25.45 4.11 -1.46
N SER A 478 24.94 3.07 -2.13
CA SER A 478 23.50 2.86 -2.25
C SER A 478 22.84 2.85 -0.86
N PRO A 479 21.65 3.43 -0.68
CA PRO A 479 21.01 3.52 0.63
C PRO A 479 20.57 2.14 1.12
N LEU A 480 20.66 1.94 2.43
CA LEU A 480 19.99 0.84 3.12
C LEU A 480 18.56 1.28 3.45
N LYS A 481 17.59 0.43 3.16
CA LYS A 481 16.17 0.63 3.46
C LYS A 481 15.55 -0.67 3.96
N HIS A 482 14.37 -0.59 4.54
CA HIS A 482 13.54 -1.75 4.87
C HIS A 482 12.25 -1.77 4.04
N THR A 483 11.86 -0.65 3.43
CA THR A 483 10.71 -0.54 2.52
C THR A 483 11.15 0.09 1.20
N VAL A 484 10.67 -0.44 0.07
CA VAL A 484 10.98 0.10 -1.27
C VAL A 484 9.75 0.12 -2.17
N ASN A 485 9.43 1.28 -2.71
CA ASN A 485 8.36 1.46 -3.66
C ASN A 485 8.77 1.01 -5.07
N VAL A 486 7.93 0.22 -5.72
CA VAL A 486 8.09 -0.21 -7.10
C VAL A 486 6.98 0.43 -7.94
N GLU A 487 7.36 1.32 -8.85
CA GLU A 487 6.43 2.00 -9.76
C GLU A 487 5.79 1.04 -10.77
N PRO A 488 4.63 1.38 -11.36
CA PRO A 488 4.01 0.60 -12.42
C PRO A 488 4.97 0.35 -13.59
N PHE A 489 5.09 -0.92 -14.00
CA PHE A 489 5.98 -1.37 -15.09
C PHE A 489 7.46 -1.01 -14.94
N GLU A 490 7.89 -0.68 -13.72
CA GLU A 490 9.30 -0.47 -13.42
C GLU A 490 9.91 -1.71 -12.75
N THR A 491 11.24 -1.71 -12.70
CA THR A 491 12.03 -2.73 -12.02
C THR A 491 12.96 -2.05 -11.02
N VAL A 492 12.95 -2.56 -9.79
CA VAL A 492 13.87 -2.15 -8.73
C VAL A 492 14.75 -3.34 -8.38
N THR A 493 16.05 -3.08 -8.22
CA THR A 493 17.00 -4.10 -7.73
C THR A 493 17.36 -3.79 -6.29
N ILE A 494 17.16 -4.77 -5.42
CA ILE A 494 17.64 -4.72 -4.03
C ILE A 494 18.57 -5.89 -3.75
N GLU A 495 19.50 -5.70 -2.82
CA GLU A 495 20.35 -6.79 -2.34
C GLU A 495 20.56 -6.75 -0.83
N PHE A 496 20.64 -7.92 -0.21
CA PHE A 496 20.88 -8.07 1.23
C PHE A 496 21.76 -9.29 1.51
N GLU A 497 22.47 -9.24 2.63
CA GLU A 497 23.20 -10.39 3.15
C GLU A 497 22.22 -11.35 3.81
N ALA A 498 22.27 -12.64 3.45
CA ALA A 498 21.49 -13.68 4.09
C ALA A 498 22.11 -14.08 5.43
N ASN A 499 22.01 -13.23 6.46
CA ASN A 499 22.66 -13.43 7.76
C ASN A 499 21.70 -13.83 8.91
N GLU A 500 20.39 -13.86 8.64
CA GLU A 500 19.35 -14.29 9.57
C GLU A 500 19.11 -15.81 9.58
N ASP A 501 18.13 -16.26 10.39
CA ASP A 501 17.60 -17.61 10.42
C ASP A 501 16.06 -17.63 10.37
N LYS A 502 15.46 -18.83 10.28
CA LYS A 502 14.01 -19.08 10.28
C LYS A 502 13.25 -18.43 9.11
N ASP A 503 11.95 -18.21 9.30
CA ASP A 503 11.01 -17.74 8.28
C ASP A 503 10.76 -16.24 8.49
N TRP A 504 10.91 -15.44 7.44
CA TRP A 504 10.63 -14.01 7.44
C TRP A 504 9.63 -13.67 6.35
N ILE A 505 8.64 -12.83 6.67
CA ILE A 505 7.68 -12.37 5.68
C ILE A 505 8.26 -11.20 4.88
N PHE A 506 7.93 -11.14 3.60
CA PHE A 506 8.06 -9.94 2.79
C PHE A 506 6.76 -9.70 2.05
N HIS A 507 6.30 -8.46 1.98
CA HIS A 507 4.98 -8.16 1.44
C HIS A 507 4.86 -6.73 0.93
N CYS A 508 3.80 -6.48 0.16
CA CYS A 508 3.36 -5.13 -0.15
C CYS A 508 2.78 -4.48 1.12
N HIS A 509 3.14 -3.24 1.40
CA HIS A 509 2.67 -2.49 2.55
C HIS A 509 1.41 -1.67 2.25
N ASN A 510 0.84 -1.79 1.05
CA ASN A 510 -0.59 -1.54 0.90
C ASN A 510 -1.34 -2.67 1.61
N LEU A 511 -2.00 -2.34 2.72
CA LEU A 511 -2.63 -3.29 3.65
C LEU A 511 -3.61 -4.23 2.93
N TYR A 512 -4.38 -3.70 1.97
CA TYR A 512 -5.37 -4.47 1.23
C TYR A 512 -4.73 -5.37 0.18
N HIS A 513 -3.60 -4.97 -0.40
CA HIS A 513 -2.80 -5.85 -1.27
C HIS A 513 -2.20 -7.02 -0.49
N MET A 514 -1.65 -6.76 0.71
CA MET A 514 -1.16 -7.82 1.59
C MET A 514 -2.28 -8.78 2.00
N LYS A 515 -3.42 -8.25 2.45
CA LYS A 515 -4.59 -9.04 2.90
C LYS A 515 -5.13 -9.94 1.79
N THR A 516 -4.97 -9.52 0.53
CA THR A 516 -5.35 -10.26 -0.67
C THR A 516 -4.16 -10.94 -1.37
N ALA A 517 -3.14 -11.29 -0.59
CA ALA A 517 -2.07 -12.24 -0.92
C ALA A 517 -0.82 -11.72 -1.65
N MET A 518 -0.59 -10.40 -1.74
CA MET A 518 0.73 -9.87 -2.15
C MET A 518 1.75 -9.93 -1.02
N ALA A 519 2.05 -11.17 -0.62
CA ALA A 519 3.01 -11.51 0.40
C ALA A 519 3.76 -12.78 -0.02
N GLY A 520 4.97 -12.95 0.49
CA GLY A 520 5.79 -14.12 0.31
C GLY A 520 6.62 -14.40 1.55
N LEU A 521 7.24 -15.58 1.57
CA LEU A 521 8.05 -16.02 2.69
C LEU A 521 9.49 -16.27 2.26
N ILE A 522 10.43 -15.65 2.96
CA ILE A 522 11.85 -16.00 2.93
C ILE A 522 12.06 -17.10 3.97
N HIS A 523 12.57 -18.26 3.53
CA HIS A 523 12.87 -19.39 4.41
C HIS A 523 14.36 -19.68 4.40
N TYR A 524 15.00 -19.55 5.55
CA TYR A 524 16.40 -19.92 5.70
C TYR A 524 16.55 -21.44 5.82
N GLU A 525 17.22 -22.04 4.83
CA GLU A 525 17.42 -23.50 4.74
C GLU A 525 18.05 -24.09 6.00
N GLY A 526 17.51 -25.21 6.47
CA GLY A 526 18.00 -25.91 7.66
C GLY A 526 17.56 -25.28 8.98
N SER A 527 16.77 -24.19 8.95
CA SER A 527 16.21 -23.60 10.16
C SER A 527 15.11 -24.46 10.76
N TYR A 528 15.05 -24.50 12.09
CA TYR A 528 13.93 -25.10 12.81
C TYR A 528 12.67 -24.26 12.60
N ILE A 529 11.62 -24.91 12.10
CA ILE A 529 10.27 -24.34 12.10
C ILE A 529 9.56 -24.91 13.32
N ASP A 530 9.04 -24.03 14.17
CA ASP A 530 8.28 -24.46 15.33
C ASP A 530 7.03 -25.25 14.88
N PRO A 531 6.86 -26.51 15.27
CA PRO A 531 5.70 -27.32 14.89
C PRO A 531 4.36 -26.71 15.32
N SER A 532 4.33 -25.88 16.36
CA SER A 532 3.11 -25.14 16.74
C SER A 532 2.69 -24.15 15.65
N ILE A 533 3.63 -23.63 14.85
CA ILE A 533 3.39 -22.81 13.65
C ILE A 533 2.90 -23.66 12.46
N GLY A 534 3.16 -24.97 12.45
CA GLY A 534 2.70 -25.89 11.40
C GLY A 534 1.17 -26.10 11.37
N GLU A 535 0.48 -26.03 12.51
CA GLU A 535 -0.99 -26.02 12.57
C GLU A 535 -1.57 -24.67 12.12
N HIS A 536 -0.73 -23.64 12.16
CA HIS A 536 -1.04 -22.25 11.87
C HIS A 536 -0.93 -21.88 10.37
N SER A 537 -0.20 -22.64 9.55
CA SER A 537 -0.04 -22.38 8.10
C SER A 537 -1.35 -22.41 7.30
N ARG A 538 -2.32 -23.27 7.71
CA ARG A 538 -3.67 -23.29 7.11
C ARG A 538 -4.48 -22.03 7.43
N LYS A 539 -4.25 -21.43 8.61
CA LYS A 539 -4.87 -20.16 9.00
C LYS A 539 -4.18 -18.97 8.35
N ALA A 540 -2.86 -18.98 8.23
CA ALA A 540 -2.11 -17.99 7.43
C ALA A 540 -2.62 -17.93 5.98
N LYS A 541 -2.90 -19.10 5.37
CA LYS A 541 -3.57 -19.20 4.06
C LYS A 541 -4.94 -18.51 4.01
N ARG A 542 -5.76 -18.69 5.04
CA ARG A 542 -7.07 -18.03 5.14
C ARG A 542 -6.90 -16.52 5.27
N GLU A 543 -5.97 -16.08 6.11
CA GLU A 543 -5.75 -14.67 6.41
C GLU A 543 -5.14 -13.88 5.25
N HIS A 544 -4.38 -14.53 4.36
CA HIS A 544 -3.78 -13.91 3.17
C HIS A 544 -4.40 -14.45 1.87
N GLY A 545 -5.66 -14.09 1.62
CA GLY A 545 -6.34 -14.33 0.34
C GLY A 545 -7.21 -15.60 0.23
N GLY A 546 -7.27 -16.43 1.26
CA GLY A 546 -8.14 -17.61 1.32
C GLY A 546 -9.56 -17.35 1.84
N GLU A 547 -9.84 -16.14 2.34
CA GLU A 547 -11.18 -15.71 2.74
C GLU A 547 -12.15 -15.69 1.57
N TRP A 548 -13.37 -16.16 1.82
CA TRP A 548 -14.45 -16.18 0.84
C TRP A 548 -15.33 -14.94 1.02
N TYR A 549 -15.57 -14.26 -0.09
CA TYR A 549 -16.49 -13.13 -0.22
C TYR A 549 -17.69 -13.55 -1.05
N ASN A 550 -18.82 -12.89 -0.83
CA ASN A 550 -20.01 -13.12 -1.63
C ASN A 550 -20.56 -11.80 -2.20
N ALA A 551 -21.05 -11.88 -3.43
CA ALA A 551 -21.81 -10.84 -4.10
C ALA A 551 -23.08 -11.45 -4.66
N SER A 552 -24.21 -10.75 -4.55
CA SER A 552 -25.45 -11.15 -5.20
C SER A 552 -26.04 -9.98 -5.98
N ASN A 553 -26.55 -10.29 -7.17
CA ASN A 553 -27.32 -9.39 -8.00
C ASN A 553 -28.70 -10.01 -8.25
N VAL A 554 -29.77 -9.27 -7.97
CA VAL A 554 -31.14 -9.65 -8.35
C VAL A 554 -31.71 -8.56 -9.24
N ALA A 555 -32.11 -8.93 -10.45
CA ALA A 555 -32.69 -8.04 -11.42
C ALA A 555 -34.10 -8.48 -11.81
N VAL A 556 -35.03 -7.53 -11.85
CA VAL A 556 -36.41 -7.75 -12.29
C VAL A 556 -36.69 -6.83 -13.46
N TYR A 557 -36.91 -7.42 -14.62
CA TYR A 557 -37.25 -6.75 -15.87
C TYR A 557 -38.71 -6.99 -16.25
N THR A 558 -39.23 -6.18 -17.16
CA THR A 558 -40.58 -6.34 -17.74
C THR A 558 -40.78 -7.64 -18.52
N ASN A 559 -39.72 -8.38 -18.85
CA ASN A 559 -39.74 -9.64 -19.62
C ASN A 559 -39.16 -10.87 -18.88
N PHE A 560 -38.28 -10.69 -17.88
CA PHE A 560 -37.77 -11.79 -17.04
C PHE A 560 -37.26 -11.28 -15.68
N ALA A 561 -37.02 -12.19 -14.76
CA ALA A 561 -36.24 -11.96 -13.55
C ALA A 561 -34.95 -12.78 -13.61
N ALA A 562 -33.85 -12.22 -13.10
CA ALA A 562 -32.57 -12.90 -12.99
C ALA A 562 -31.99 -12.73 -11.59
N ALA A 563 -31.27 -13.75 -11.13
CA ALA A 563 -30.49 -13.70 -9.91
C ALA A 563 -29.12 -14.32 -10.18
N ASN A 564 -28.07 -13.63 -9.75
CA ASN A 564 -26.71 -14.11 -9.82
C ASN A 564 -26.11 -14.02 -8.41
N THR A 565 -25.59 -15.14 -7.89
CA THR A 565 -24.83 -15.16 -6.64
C THR A 565 -23.46 -15.74 -6.90
N MET A 566 -22.44 -14.98 -6.53
CA MET A 566 -21.03 -15.33 -6.67
C MET A 566 -20.38 -15.44 -5.29
N PHE A 567 -19.71 -16.55 -5.03
CA PHE A 567 -18.78 -16.71 -3.91
C PHE A 567 -17.37 -16.78 -4.47
N MET A 568 -16.45 -15.98 -3.96
CA MET A 568 -15.09 -15.92 -4.49
C MET A 568 -14.03 -15.82 -3.40
N ASN A 569 -12.87 -16.40 -3.68
CA ASN A 569 -11.61 -16.03 -3.04
C ASN A 569 -10.58 -15.74 -4.15
N ASN A 570 -9.30 -15.61 -3.82
CA ASN A 570 -8.29 -15.23 -4.82
C ASN A 570 -8.18 -16.20 -6.00
N ASP A 571 -8.38 -17.49 -5.75
CA ASP A 571 -8.14 -18.55 -6.73
C ASP A 571 -9.42 -19.16 -7.29
N ASN A 572 -10.54 -19.04 -6.59
CA ASN A 572 -11.74 -19.82 -6.87
C ASN A 572 -12.97 -18.92 -6.90
N ASN A 573 -13.93 -19.35 -7.70
CA ASN A 573 -15.22 -18.71 -7.83
C ASN A 573 -16.30 -19.79 -7.95
N VAL A 574 -17.36 -19.66 -7.16
CA VAL A 574 -18.59 -20.46 -7.28
C VAL A 574 -19.68 -19.49 -7.71
N LEU A 575 -20.28 -19.75 -8.85
CA LEU A 575 -21.32 -18.92 -9.43
C LEU A 575 -22.63 -19.69 -9.50
N PHE A 576 -23.72 -18.99 -9.17
CA PHE A 576 -25.08 -19.48 -9.32
C PHE A 576 -25.85 -18.44 -10.12
N GLU A 577 -26.16 -18.74 -11.38
CA GLU A 577 -26.99 -17.89 -12.23
C GLU A 577 -28.37 -18.53 -12.37
N ALA A 578 -29.43 -17.74 -12.18
CA ALA A 578 -30.81 -18.17 -12.33
C ALA A 578 -31.58 -17.14 -13.14
N ARG A 579 -32.37 -17.59 -14.11
CA ARG A 579 -33.27 -16.74 -14.91
C ARG A 579 -34.66 -17.36 -14.96
N HIS A 580 -35.69 -16.52 -14.93
CA HIS A 580 -37.08 -16.93 -15.09
C HIS A 580 -37.85 -15.89 -15.91
N ASN A 581 -38.44 -16.29 -17.04
CA ASN A 581 -39.20 -15.39 -17.90
C ASN A 581 -40.72 -15.60 -17.77
N TYR A 582 -41.52 -14.67 -18.31
CA TYR A 582 -42.99 -14.74 -18.22
C TYR A 582 -43.63 -15.86 -19.06
N LYS A 583 -42.87 -16.50 -19.96
CA LYS A 583 -43.31 -17.74 -20.65
C LYS A 583 -43.16 -18.99 -19.76
N LYS A 584 -42.73 -18.81 -18.51
CA LYS A 584 -42.39 -19.88 -17.55
C LYS A 584 -41.15 -20.68 -17.97
N ASN A 585 -40.32 -20.17 -18.87
CA ASN A 585 -39.00 -20.73 -19.11
C ASN A 585 -38.12 -20.37 -17.90
N TYR A 586 -37.21 -21.26 -17.55
CA TYR A 586 -36.22 -20.97 -16.52
C TYR A 586 -34.88 -21.61 -16.91
N GLU A 587 -33.83 -21.02 -16.38
CA GLU A 587 -32.47 -21.47 -16.56
C GLU A 587 -31.74 -21.34 -15.22
N PHE A 588 -30.94 -22.34 -14.88
CA PHE A 588 -30.09 -22.32 -13.71
C PHE A 588 -28.71 -22.88 -14.08
N GLU A 589 -27.67 -22.07 -13.90
CA GLU A 589 -26.29 -22.40 -14.25
C GLU A 589 -25.37 -22.30 -13.02
N PRO A 590 -25.21 -23.39 -12.23
CA PRO A 590 -24.17 -23.45 -11.21
C PRO A 590 -22.81 -23.77 -11.85
N ALA A 591 -21.78 -23.00 -11.51
CA ALA A 591 -20.41 -23.22 -12.00
C ALA A 591 -19.37 -23.03 -10.90
N PHE A 592 -18.35 -23.89 -10.90
CA PHE A 592 -17.12 -23.72 -10.14
C PHE A 592 -15.97 -23.37 -11.10
N ARG A 593 -15.30 -22.25 -10.86
CA ARG A 593 -14.15 -21.73 -11.59
C ARG A 593 -12.90 -21.77 -10.72
N ARG A 594 -11.78 -22.23 -11.29
CA ARG A 594 -10.44 -22.17 -10.70
C ARG A 594 -9.54 -21.32 -11.61
N TYR A 595 -9.00 -20.24 -11.06
CA TYR A 595 -8.01 -19.39 -11.72
C TYR A 595 -6.61 -19.96 -11.54
N PHE A 596 -5.83 -19.93 -12.62
CA PHE A 596 -4.40 -20.32 -12.62
C PHE A 596 -3.48 -19.12 -12.85
N THR A 597 -4.00 -18.10 -13.51
CA THR A 597 -3.34 -16.79 -13.65
C THR A 597 -4.41 -15.71 -13.50
N ARG A 598 -4.00 -14.44 -13.56
CA ARG A 598 -4.96 -13.33 -13.61
C ARG A 598 -5.87 -13.38 -14.87
N LEU A 599 -5.42 -14.04 -15.94
CA LEU A 599 -6.07 -14.05 -17.26
C LEU A 599 -6.78 -15.37 -17.58
N PHE A 600 -6.45 -16.47 -16.91
CA PHE A 600 -6.87 -17.82 -17.31
C PHE A 600 -7.50 -18.60 -16.16
N ALA A 601 -8.66 -19.21 -16.43
CA ALA A 601 -9.35 -20.12 -15.54
C ALA A 601 -9.89 -21.36 -16.26
N VAL A 602 -10.10 -22.42 -15.49
CA VAL A 602 -10.85 -23.62 -15.89
C VAL A 602 -12.10 -23.69 -15.05
N TYR A 603 -13.21 -24.13 -15.64
CA TYR A 603 -14.47 -24.25 -14.92
C TYR A 603 -15.25 -25.51 -15.27
N ALA A 604 -16.07 -25.93 -14.32
CA ALA A 604 -17.00 -27.03 -14.46
C ALA A 604 -18.33 -26.63 -13.83
N GLY A 605 -19.44 -27.07 -14.41
CA GLY A 605 -20.76 -26.67 -13.96
C GLY A 605 -21.87 -27.51 -14.57
N GLY A 606 -23.08 -27.01 -14.43
CA GLY A 606 -24.25 -27.53 -15.13
C GLY A 606 -25.07 -26.40 -15.73
N ASP A 607 -25.88 -26.74 -16.70
CA ASP A 607 -26.88 -25.87 -17.32
C ASP A 607 -28.20 -26.64 -17.28
N PHE A 608 -29.15 -26.10 -16.50
CA PHE A 608 -30.45 -26.69 -16.21
C PHE A 608 -31.54 -25.74 -16.74
N LYS A 609 -31.99 -26.00 -17.96
CA LYS A 609 -32.96 -25.18 -18.69
C LYS A 609 -34.29 -25.89 -18.83
N ARG A 610 -35.38 -25.15 -18.68
CA ARG A 610 -36.70 -25.51 -19.20
C ARG A 610 -37.15 -24.46 -20.20
N GLU A 611 -37.43 -24.88 -21.43
CA GLU A 611 -37.87 -24.01 -22.52
C GLU A 611 -39.05 -24.65 -23.24
N ASP A 612 -40.18 -23.93 -23.33
CA ASP A 612 -41.39 -24.39 -24.05
C ASP A 612 -41.83 -25.84 -23.70
N ASP A 613 -41.79 -26.15 -22.40
CA ASP A 613 -42.08 -27.47 -21.77
C ASP A 613 -41.06 -28.60 -22.04
N GLU A 614 -39.95 -28.32 -22.73
CA GLU A 614 -38.80 -29.22 -22.85
C GLU A 614 -37.76 -28.95 -21.76
N TYR A 615 -37.09 -30.01 -21.29
CA TYR A 615 -36.06 -29.94 -20.25
C TYR A 615 -34.70 -30.33 -20.83
N THR A 616 -33.72 -29.46 -20.65
CA THR A 616 -32.32 -29.69 -21.02
C THR A 616 -31.47 -29.57 -19.77
N ASN A 617 -30.80 -30.67 -19.40
CA ASN A 617 -29.90 -30.70 -18.25
C ASN A 617 -28.56 -31.26 -18.72
N VAL A 618 -27.55 -30.40 -18.76
CA VAL A 618 -26.23 -30.79 -19.25
C VAL A 618 -25.15 -30.45 -18.22
N GLY A 619 -24.16 -31.32 -18.12
CA GLY A 619 -22.93 -31.03 -17.40
C GLY A 619 -21.93 -30.40 -18.36
N LEU A 620 -21.20 -29.39 -17.92
CA LEU A 620 -20.26 -28.66 -18.76
C LEU A 620 -18.88 -28.54 -18.12
N ILE A 621 -17.87 -28.51 -18.97
CA ILE A 621 -16.51 -28.10 -18.65
C ILE A 621 -16.08 -27.01 -19.62
N GLY A 622 -15.29 -26.06 -19.16
CA GLY A 622 -14.86 -24.97 -20.01
C GLY A 622 -13.58 -24.29 -19.56
N LEU A 623 -13.09 -23.44 -20.45
CA LEU A 623 -11.93 -22.58 -20.29
C LEU A 623 -12.39 -21.13 -20.37
N GLU A 624 -11.83 -20.28 -19.53
CA GLU A 624 -12.06 -18.85 -19.54
C GLU A 624 -10.71 -18.13 -19.73
N TYR A 625 -10.68 -17.18 -20.66
CA TYR A 625 -9.51 -16.36 -20.92
C TYR A 625 -9.89 -14.91 -21.21
N MET A 626 -9.23 -13.96 -20.55
CA MET A 626 -9.38 -12.55 -20.85
C MET A 626 -8.54 -12.18 -22.07
N LEU A 627 -9.17 -11.86 -23.20
CA LEU A 627 -8.52 -11.40 -24.42
C LEU A 627 -8.14 -9.91 -24.34
N PRO A 628 -7.25 -9.42 -25.23
CA PRO A 628 -7.04 -7.99 -25.43
C PRO A 628 -8.36 -7.23 -25.60
N LEU A 629 -8.34 -5.95 -25.22
CA LEU A 629 -9.51 -5.08 -25.12
C LEU A 629 -10.47 -5.44 -23.97
N LEU A 630 -9.99 -6.20 -22.98
CA LEU A 630 -10.78 -6.64 -21.82
C LEU A 630 -12.04 -7.42 -22.24
N VAL A 631 -11.89 -8.29 -23.23
CA VAL A 631 -12.96 -9.17 -23.70
C VAL A 631 -12.82 -10.52 -23.01
N ASN A 632 -13.80 -10.90 -22.19
CA ASN A 632 -13.86 -12.21 -21.58
C ASN A 632 -14.28 -13.25 -22.64
N ALA A 633 -13.47 -14.29 -22.83
CA ALA A 633 -13.76 -15.39 -23.74
C ALA A 633 -13.93 -16.70 -22.97
N GLN A 634 -15.06 -17.35 -23.18
CA GLN A 634 -15.41 -18.63 -22.56
C GLN A 634 -15.62 -19.68 -23.65
N LEU A 635 -14.86 -20.77 -23.58
CA LEU A 635 -15.04 -21.95 -24.43
C LEU A 635 -15.54 -23.10 -23.57
N ARG A 636 -16.75 -23.61 -23.83
CA ARG A 636 -17.33 -24.75 -23.12
C ARG A 636 -17.64 -25.92 -24.04
N VAL A 637 -17.61 -27.13 -23.47
CA VAL A 637 -18.16 -28.35 -24.04
C VAL A 637 -19.11 -29.01 -23.03
N ASP A 638 -20.26 -29.44 -23.49
CA ASP A 638 -21.24 -30.16 -22.68
C ASP A 638 -21.06 -31.69 -22.78
N ASN A 639 -21.78 -32.46 -21.95
CA ASN A 639 -21.75 -33.92 -21.96
C ASN A 639 -22.40 -34.57 -23.20
N ASN A 640 -23.01 -33.78 -24.09
CA ASN A 640 -23.50 -34.20 -25.40
C ASN A 640 -22.50 -33.90 -26.53
N GLY A 641 -21.38 -33.24 -26.22
CA GLY A 641 -20.35 -32.86 -27.19
C GLY A 641 -20.64 -31.55 -27.93
N HIS A 642 -21.60 -30.75 -27.46
CA HIS A 642 -21.87 -29.42 -28.01
C HIS A 642 -20.80 -28.42 -27.54
N PHE A 643 -20.20 -27.70 -28.48
CA PHE A 643 -19.19 -26.68 -28.20
C PHE A 643 -19.80 -25.29 -28.32
N ARG A 644 -19.59 -24.44 -27.30
CA ARG A 644 -20.00 -23.03 -27.32
C ARG A 644 -18.82 -22.12 -27.00
N LEU A 645 -18.60 -21.12 -27.87
CA LEU A 645 -17.75 -19.97 -27.56
C LEU A 645 -18.66 -18.80 -27.19
N GLN A 646 -18.36 -18.14 -26.08
CA GLN A 646 -19.00 -16.91 -25.63
C GLN A 646 -17.96 -15.82 -25.46
N LEU A 647 -18.29 -14.62 -25.91
CA LEU A 647 -17.52 -13.41 -25.74
C LEU A 647 -18.37 -12.38 -25.00
N GLY A 648 -17.75 -11.61 -24.11
CA GLY A 648 -18.43 -10.48 -23.47
C GLY A 648 -17.45 -9.45 -22.94
N SER A 649 -17.94 -8.23 -22.75
CA SER A 649 -17.18 -7.14 -22.14
C SER A 649 -18.11 -6.06 -21.60
N GLU A 650 -17.57 -5.21 -20.75
CA GLU A 650 -18.23 -4.04 -20.19
C GLU A 650 -17.50 -2.76 -20.60
N LEU A 651 -18.28 -1.75 -20.97
CA LEU A 651 -17.80 -0.41 -21.30
C LEU A 651 -18.46 0.60 -20.37
N GLN A 652 -17.66 1.19 -19.48
CA GLN A 652 -18.11 2.30 -18.65
C GLN A 652 -18.29 3.56 -19.52
N LEU A 653 -19.54 3.92 -19.83
CA LEU A 653 -19.86 5.01 -20.75
C LEU A 653 -19.75 6.38 -20.06
N THR A 654 -20.28 6.50 -18.85
CA THR A 654 -20.19 7.69 -17.98
C THR A 654 -19.81 7.26 -16.56
N ASP A 655 -19.77 8.16 -15.58
CA ASP A 655 -19.43 7.79 -14.20
C ASP A 655 -20.47 6.88 -13.52
N ARG A 656 -21.66 6.73 -14.12
CA ARG A 656 -22.79 5.93 -13.58
C ARG A 656 -23.51 5.07 -14.60
N LEU A 657 -23.13 5.14 -15.88
CA LEU A 657 -23.76 4.37 -16.95
C LEU A 657 -22.75 3.39 -17.53
N ALA A 658 -23.04 2.10 -17.41
CA ALA A 658 -22.26 1.02 -17.99
C ALA A 658 -23.05 0.36 -19.13
N PHE A 659 -22.33 -0.07 -20.18
CA PHE A 659 -22.86 -0.90 -21.26
C PHE A 659 -22.16 -2.25 -21.26
N GLN A 660 -22.93 -3.31 -21.09
CA GLN A 660 -22.46 -4.69 -21.15
C GLN A 660 -22.98 -5.35 -22.42
N TRP A 661 -22.15 -6.19 -23.02
CA TRP A 661 -22.56 -7.03 -24.14
C TRP A 661 -22.03 -8.44 -23.95
N VAL A 662 -22.84 -9.41 -24.37
CA VAL A 662 -22.50 -10.84 -24.44
C VAL A 662 -22.98 -11.38 -25.77
N TRP A 663 -22.18 -12.23 -26.40
CA TRP A 663 -22.51 -12.93 -27.63
C TRP A 663 -21.95 -14.36 -27.58
N ASN A 664 -22.68 -15.33 -28.11
CA ASN A 664 -22.20 -16.70 -28.21
C ASN A 664 -22.48 -17.36 -29.58
N THR A 665 -21.82 -18.50 -29.83
CA THR A 665 -21.91 -19.23 -31.11
C THR A 665 -23.26 -19.88 -31.37
N ASP A 666 -24.12 -19.97 -30.36
CA ASP A 666 -25.51 -20.43 -30.50
C ASP A 666 -26.43 -19.31 -31.05
N LYS A 667 -25.82 -18.16 -31.41
CA LYS A 667 -26.46 -16.94 -31.93
C LYS A 667 -27.30 -16.22 -30.89
N GLU A 668 -27.05 -16.47 -29.62
CA GLU A 668 -27.61 -15.68 -28.55
C GLU A 668 -26.74 -14.47 -28.28
N TYR A 669 -27.38 -13.35 -27.96
CA TYR A 669 -26.69 -12.13 -27.57
C TYR A 669 -27.55 -11.30 -26.63
N THR A 670 -26.87 -10.66 -25.69
CA THR A 670 -27.48 -9.78 -24.71
C THR A 670 -26.76 -8.44 -24.73
N PHE A 671 -27.52 -7.35 -24.72
CA PHE A 671 -27.02 -5.99 -24.55
C PHE A 671 -27.70 -5.38 -23.33
N THR A 672 -26.93 -4.88 -22.37
CA THR A 672 -27.47 -4.33 -21.12
C THR A 672 -26.89 -2.95 -20.85
N LEU A 673 -27.76 -1.98 -20.58
CA LEU A 673 -27.40 -0.66 -20.07
C LEU A 673 -27.77 -0.60 -18.59
N ASN A 674 -26.80 -0.34 -17.73
CA ASN A 674 -26.99 -0.21 -16.29
C ASN A 674 -26.70 1.22 -15.86
N LEU A 675 -27.73 1.92 -15.35
CA LEU A 675 -27.62 3.23 -14.74
C LEU A 675 -27.66 3.09 -13.22
N GLU A 676 -26.56 3.42 -12.55
CA GLU A 676 -26.47 3.44 -11.09
C GLU A 676 -27.33 4.58 -10.52
N LEU A 677 -28.36 4.22 -9.75
CA LEU A 677 -29.22 5.17 -9.03
C LEU A 677 -28.68 5.42 -7.62
N THR A 678 -28.28 4.33 -6.95
CA THR A 678 -27.60 4.33 -5.64
C THR A 678 -26.51 3.26 -5.65
N LYS A 679 -25.71 3.18 -4.59
CA LYS A 679 -24.67 2.14 -4.42
C LYS A 679 -25.17 0.69 -4.57
N LEU A 680 -26.47 0.45 -4.38
CA LEU A 680 -27.06 -0.89 -4.40
C LEU A 680 -28.14 -1.06 -5.47
N ILE A 681 -28.59 0.03 -6.11
CA ILE A 681 -29.78 0.03 -6.99
C ILE A 681 -29.40 0.59 -8.35
N TYR A 682 -29.70 -0.18 -9.40
CA TYR A 682 -29.50 0.18 -10.78
C TYR A 682 -30.83 0.18 -11.54
N ALA A 683 -31.05 1.20 -12.36
CA ALA A 683 -32.03 1.11 -13.45
C ALA A 683 -31.36 0.42 -14.62
N SER A 684 -31.98 -0.64 -15.15
CA SER A 684 -31.39 -1.47 -16.19
C SER A 684 -32.32 -1.56 -17.40
N ALA A 685 -31.77 -1.40 -18.60
CA ALA A 685 -32.45 -1.67 -19.85
C ALA A 685 -31.68 -2.74 -20.60
N ASN A 686 -32.35 -3.80 -21.02
CA ASN A 686 -31.71 -4.93 -21.66
C ASN A 686 -32.39 -5.29 -22.98
N TYR A 687 -31.62 -5.85 -23.91
CA TYR A 687 -32.12 -6.57 -25.06
C TYR A 687 -31.50 -7.95 -25.03
N ASP A 688 -32.35 -8.97 -24.99
CA ASP A 688 -31.95 -10.37 -25.07
C ASP A 688 -32.50 -10.99 -26.36
N SER A 689 -31.70 -11.83 -27.04
CA SER A 689 -32.11 -12.47 -28.29
C SER A 689 -33.36 -13.35 -28.14
N GLU A 690 -33.56 -13.98 -26.98
CA GLU A 690 -34.72 -14.82 -26.67
C GLU A 690 -35.86 -14.00 -26.05
N ASP A 691 -35.57 -13.25 -24.98
CA ASP A 691 -36.57 -12.54 -24.17
C ASP A 691 -36.92 -11.13 -24.67
N LYS A 692 -36.24 -10.65 -25.72
CA LYS A 692 -36.41 -9.33 -26.35
C LYS A 692 -36.11 -8.19 -25.38
N PHE A 693 -36.69 -7.01 -25.64
CA PHE A 693 -36.42 -5.81 -24.87
C PHE A 693 -37.08 -5.85 -23.48
N GLY A 694 -36.31 -5.51 -22.46
CA GLY A 694 -36.76 -5.38 -21.08
C GLY A 694 -36.24 -4.10 -20.43
N ILE A 695 -37.02 -3.56 -19.51
CA ILE A 695 -36.58 -2.51 -18.60
C ILE A 695 -36.88 -2.94 -17.17
N GLY A 696 -36.01 -2.61 -16.23
CA GLY A 696 -36.07 -3.17 -14.90
C GLY A 696 -35.23 -2.43 -13.88
N LEU A 697 -35.24 -2.99 -12.66
CA LEU A 697 -34.34 -2.61 -11.59
C LEU A 697 -33.45 -3.80 -11.23
N ALA A 698 -32.18 -3.52 -10.96
CA ALA A 698 -31.24 -4.47 -10.40
C ALA A 698 -30.76 -4.03 -9.03
N LEU A 699 -30.57 -5.00 -8.13
CA LEU A 699 -30.14 -4.83 -6.75
C LEU A 699 -28.86 -5.62 -6.53
N VAL A 700 -27.80 -4.96 -6.06
CA VAL A 700 -26.48 -5.58 -5.76
C VAL A 700 -26.23 -5.55 -4.25
N PHE A 701 -25.79 -6.66 -3.63
CA PHE A 701 -25.54 -6.76 -2.18
C PHE A 701 -24.54 -7.86 -1.78
#